data_AF-A0A2M8WW71-F1
#
_entry.id   AF-A0A2M8WW71-F1
#
_cell.length_a   1.000
_cell.length_b   1.000
_cell.length_c   1.000
_cell.angle_alpha   90.00
_cell.angle_beta   90.00
_cell.angle_gamma   90.00
#
_symmetry.space_group_name_H-M   'P 1'
#
loop_
_entity.id
_entity.type
_entity.pdbx_description
1 polymer ?
#
loop_
_entity_poly.entity_id
_entity_poly.type
_entity_poly.pdbx_seq_one_letter_code
_entity_poly.pdbx_strand_id
1 'polypeptide(L)'
;MLTLALIGLLGGLVTGISPCILPMLPVVFFAGGVQGARPGTREGATVAGPSGDQARGAARAGAPGATVSSGTAGLFDGAPDAVRIGRSASPRRGGTATVDVAPARPAGVSASPPRRNPGAGRVHAGRPFLVIAGLVVSFSLVTLLGSIVLSALGLPQDLLRWAGVVLLVLLGVGMIVPRFEQVLERPFTRLAAVGARGGAARQDRGAFVLGLGLGVLYAPCAGPVLAAITVAGATGHIGVDTVVLTVSFAVGAAIPLLVFALAGRRVAERVSAFRTHLRAIRITGGALVIVLAVALALNLTSALQRALPDYTSALQDKVGSSQQVQQALDLGGIVTDQNKDLSKCSNGSPTLQSCGQAPPLTGITKWLNTAGDKPIALDDLKGKVVLIDFWTYSCINCQRAIPHVRAWYDQYKDVGKGFEVVGVHTPEFAFERETRNVVAGAKSLGVTYPVAQDNAYSTWTTYRNRYWPAEYLVDATGTVRHIRFGEGGYGDTEKLVRQLLQQADPGVTLPAATEVKDTTPHDGTTPETYFALGKAKQYRGAQDYASGTHAFTATADQPQDTFSLDGRWTLDHQGATPAKASGAGSAGGGSTVHLAYRGTNVYAVLGGSGNVTADVTSGGRTTTRSIDVSGSPTLHPVLEGSGPTQGTVDLHVPPGVTVYTFTFG
;
A
#
# COMPACT_ATOMS: atom_id res chain seq x y z
N MET A 1 14.08 -11.27 9.09
CA MET A 1 13.72 -12.66 9.50
C MET A 1 12.53 -12.77 10.47
N LEU A 2 12.67 -13.01 11.79
CA LEU A 2 11.53 -13.40 12.67
C LEU A 2 10.35 -12.41 12.63
N THR A 3 10.62 -11.11 12.75
CA THR A 3 9.61 -10.05 12.69
C THR A 3 8.88 -10.02 11.33
N LEU A 4 9.59 -10.23 10.22
CA LEU A 4 8.99 -10.28 8.88
C LEU A 4 8.13 -11.53 8.69
N ALA A 5 8.56 -12.67 9.22
CA ALA A 5 7.75 -13.89 9.21
C ALA A 5 6.46 -13.69 10.01
N LEU A 6 6.52 -12.99 11.15
CA LEU A 6 5.35 -12.69 11.98
C LEU A 6 4.42 -11.65 11.34
N ILE A 7 4.95 -10.59 10.72
CA ILE A 7 4.20 -9.60 9.93
C ILE A 7 3.51 -10.30 8.74
N GLY A 8 4.24 -11.14 8.00
CA GLY A 8 3.70 -11.93 6.90
C GLY A 8 2.56 -12.84 7.37
N LEU A 9 2.79 -13.63 8.42
CA LEU A 9 1.80 -14.54 8.98
C LEU A 9 0.53 -13.83 9.43
N LEU A 10 0.65 -12.71 10.16
CA LEU A 10 -0.49 -11.90 10.62
C LEU A 10 -1.22 -11.23 9.45
N GLY A 11 -0.49 -10.62 8.51
CA GLY A 11 -1.07 -10.03 7.30
C GLY A 11 -1.81 -11.06 6.45
N GLY A 12 -1.26 -12.27 6.35
CA GLY A 12 -1.91 -13.42 5.71
C GLY A 12 -3.17 -13.86 6.44
N LEU A 13 -3.12 -13.99 7.77
CA LEU A 13 -4.26 -14.39 8.61
C LEU A 13 -5.44 -13.41 8.49
N VAL A 14 -5.15 -12.10 8.58
CA VAL A 14 -6.15 -11.03 8.40
C VAL A 14 -6.68 -11.04 6.97
N THR A 15 -5.80 -11.17 5.96
CA THR A 15 -6.23 -11.31 4.56
C THR A 15 -7.15 -12.52 4.38
N GLY A 16 -6.86 -13.66 5.00
CA GLY A 16 -7.64 -14.90 4.94
C GLY A 16 -9.06 -14.81 5.48
N ILE A 17 -9.38 -13.75 6.23
CA ILE A 17 -10.72 -13.44 6.79
C ILE A 17 -11.39 -12.28 6.01
N SER A 18 -10.70 -11.70 5.02
CA SER A 18 -11.16 -10.56 4.23
C SER A 18 -12.54 -10.79 3.57
N PRO A 19 -13.38 -9.75 3.43
CA PRO A 19 -14.62 -9.77 2.65
C PRO A 19 -14.44 -10.30 1.21
N CYS A 20 -13.22 -10.31 0.68
CA CYS A 20 -12.91 -10.86 -0.63
C CYS A 20 -12.97 -12.40 -0.71
N ILE A 21 -12.89 -13.11 0.41
CA ILE A 21 -12.74 -14.58 0.46
C ILE A 21 -14.01 -15.28 0.91
N LEU A 22 -14.75 -14.66 1.85
CA LEU A 22 -16.08 -15.08 2.27
C LEU A 22 -17.01 -15.55 1.11
N PRO A 23 -17.03 -14.89 -0.07
CA PRO A 23 -17.92 -15.26 -1.18
C PRO A 23 -17.49 -16.54 -1.90
N MET A 24 -16.20 -16.90 -1.81
CA MET A 24 -15.61 -18.10 -2.42
C MET A 24 -15.67 -19.33 -1.51
N LEU A 25 -15.94 -19.15 -0.21
CA LEU A 25 -16.05 -20.26 0.75
C LEU A 25 -16.98 -21.40 0.27
N PRO A 26 -18.15 -21.17 -0.35
CA PRO A 26 -18.97 -22.24 -0.93
C PRO A 26 -18.21 -23.14 -1.89
N VAL A 27 -17.40 -22.58 -2.80
CA VAL A 27 -16.64 -23.35 -3.79
C VAL A 27 -15.58 -24.21 -3.11
N VAL A 28 -14.88 -23.67 -2.11
CA VAL A 28 -13.88 -24.40 -1.31
C VAL A 28 -14.53 -25.52 -0.50
N PHE A 29 -15.70 -25.28 0.11
CA PHE A 29 -16.51 -26.29 0.79
C PHE A 29 -16.91 -27.44 -0.15
N PHE A 30 -17.30 -27.15 -1.40
CA PHE A 30 -17.68 -28.20 -2.36
C PHE A 30 -16.47 -28.94 -2.95
N ALA A 31 -15.36 -28.27 -3.24
CA ALA A 31 -14.13 -28.92 -3.70
C ALA A 31 -13.59 -29.93 -2.66
N GLY A 32 -13.77 -29.67 -1.36
CA GLY A 32 -13.44 -30.59 -0.28
C GLY A 32 -14.40 -31.78 -0.09
N GLY A 33 -15.63 -31.70 -0.63
CA GLY A 33 -16.69 -32.71 -0.39
C GLY A 33 -17.16 -33.51 -1.61
N VAL A 34 -17.03 -32.98 -2.84
CA VAL A 34 -17.73 -33.52 -4.02
C VAL A 34 -16.82 -34.37 -4.91
N GLN A 35 -16.67 -35.64 -4.53
CA GLN A 35 -16.29 -36.74 -5.46
C GLN A 35 -16.71 -38.14 -5.00
N GLY A 36 -17.49 -38.27 -3.91
CA GLY A 36 -17.97 -39.54 -3.36
C GLY A 36 -19.15 -40.19 -4.09
N ALA A 37 -19.62 -39.64 -5.21
CA ALA A 37 -20.76 -40.17 -5.96
C ALA A 37 -20.60 -39.95 -7.47
N ARG A 38 -20.03 -40.94 -8.16
CA ARG A 38 -20.37 -41.20 -9.58
C ARG A 38 -21.47 -42.27 -9.59
N PRO A 39 -22.59 -42.08 -10.31
CA PRO A 39 -23.54 -43.15 -10.51
C PRO A 39 -22.88 -44.23 -11.38
N GLY A 40 -22.68 -45.42 -10.80
CA GLY A 40 -22.26 -46.59 -11.58
C GLY A 40 -23.41 -47.06 -12.47
N THR A 41 -23.12 -47.29 -13.74
CA THR A 41 -24.05 -47.90 -14.69
C THR A 41 -24.45 -49.30 -14.24
N ARG A 42 -25.74 -49.53 -14.02
CA ARG A 42 -26.38 -50.85 -14.12
C ARG A 42 -27.74 -50.73 -14.79
N GLU A 43 -27.95 -51.57 -15.78
CA GLU A 43 -29.19 -51.72 -16.52
C GLU A 43 -30.27 -52.47 -15.71
N GLY A 44 -31.53 -52.26 -16.08
CA GLY A 44 -32.58 -53.28 -16.05
C GLY A 44 -33.16 -53.72 -14.70
N ALA A 45 -34.33 -53.18 -14.34
CA ALA A 45 -35.40 -53.94 -13.68
C ALA A 45 -36.76 -53.24 -13.88
N THR A 46 -37.84 -54.03 -14.00
CA THR A 46 -39.17 -53.63 -14.46
C THR A 46 -40.20 -53.44 -13.34
N VAL A 47 -41.16 -52.53 -13.60
CA VAL A 47 -42.59 -52.55 -13.17
C VAL A 47 -42.94 -52.58 -11.67
N ALA A 48 -43.67 -51.54 -11.23
CA ALA A 48 -44.96 -51.69 -10.53
C ALA A 48 -45.73 -50.34 -10.47
N GLY A 49 -46.86 -50.25 -11.16
CA GLY A 49 -48.04 -49.54 -10.62
C GLY A 49 -48.80 -50.48 -9.67
N PRO A 50 -49.87 -50.06 -8.96
CA PRO A 50 -50.96 -49.27 -9.54
C PRO A 50 -51.58 -48.20 -8.60
N SER A 51 -52.71 -47.61 -9.03
CA SER A 51 -53.74 -46.90 -8.23
C SER A 51 -53.32 -45.65 -7.43
N GLY A 52 -54.15 -44.62 -7.28
CA GLY A 52 -55.47 -44.38 -7.87
C GLY A 52 -56.02 -43.02 -7.45
N ASP A 53 -56.56 -42.30 -8.43
CA ASP A 53 -57.87 -41.64 -8.38
C ASP A 53 -58.21 -40.67 -7.23
N GLN A 54 -58.22 -39.36 -7.53
CA GLN A 54 -59.44 -38.54 -7.41
C GLN A 54 -59.31 -37.17 -8.11
N ALA A 55 -60.46 -36.56 -8.42
CA ALA A 55 -60.62 -35.52 -9.44
C ALA A 55 -61.26 -34.21 -8.93
N ARG A 56 -61.57 -33.30 -9.89
CA ARG A 56 -62.22 -31.96 -9.77
C ARG A 56 -61.22 -30.87 -9.38
N GLY A 57 -61.16 -29.69 -10.01
CA GLY A 57 -62.16 -28.91 -10.77
C GLY A 57 -62.23 -27.52 -10.10
N ALA A 58 -62.31 -26.36 -10.77
CA ALA A 58 -62.96 -26.03 -12.04
C ALA A 58 -62.31 -24.81 -12.73
N ALA A 59 -62.88 -24.35 -13.86
CA ALA A 59 -62.36 -23.29 -14.72
C ALA A 59 -63.21 -22.01 -14.71
N ARG A 60 -62.60 -20.86 -15.05
CA ARG A 60 -63.10 -19.73 -15.90
C ARG A 60 -62.03 -18.61 -15.92
N ALA A 61 -61.60 -18.11 -17.08
CA ALA A 61 -62.19 -17.01 -17.87
C ALA A 61 -62.21 -15.66 -17.13
N GLY A 62 -61.86 -14.52 -17.72
CA GLY A 62 -61.38 -14.21 -19.07
C GLY A 62 -61.20 -12.69 -19.24
N ALA A 63 -60.38 -12.23 -20.18
CA ALA A 63 -60.15 -10.79 -20.46
C ALA A 63 -60.84 -10.36 -21.77
N PRO A 64 -61.14 -9.06 -21.94
CA PRO A 64 -61.14 -8.47 -23.28
C PRO A 64 -60.56 -7.03 -23.39
N GLY A 65 -60.18 -6.63 -24.62
CA GLY A 65 -59.78 -5.26 -25.03
C GLY A 65 -58.33 -5.20 -25.56
N ALA A 66 -58.02 -5.23 -26.87
CA ALA A 66 -58.31 -4.27 -27.97
C ALA A 66 -57.50 -2.95 -27.83
N THR A 67 -56.85 -2.35 -28.84
CA THR A 67 -56.91 -2.51 -30.31
C THR A 67 -55.70 -1.86 -31.04
N VAL A 68 -55.23 -2.49 -32.14
CA VAL A 68 -54.81 -1.93 -33.47
C VAL A 68 -53.93 -0.66 -33.56
N SER A 69 -52.76 -0.76 -34.23
CA SER A 69 -52.53 -0.18 -35.59
C SER A 69 -51.10 -0.44 -36.13
N SER A 70 -50.95 -0.49 -37.47
CA SER A 70 -49.68 -0.70 -38.19
C SER A 70 -49.65 -0.04 -39.58
N GLY A 71 -48.46 0.34 -40.05
CA GLY A 71 -48.16 0.76 -41.44
C GLY A 71 -46.65 1.04 -41.58
N THR A 72 -45.85 0.30 -42.38
CA THR A 72 -45.62 0.41 -43.86
C THR A 72 -44.97 1.74 -44.28
N ALA A 73 -43.87 1.82 -45.06
CA ALA A 73 -42.95 0.85 -45.72
C ALA A 73 -41.59 1.57 -46.01
N GLY A 74 -40.47 0.98 -46.50
CA GLY A 74 -40.13 -0.39 -46.92
C GLY A 74 -39.61 -0.46 -48.38
N LEU A 75 -38.32 -0.75 -48.63
CA LEU A 75 -37.73 -0.88 -49.99
C LEU A 75 -36.44 -1.75 -50.06
N PHE A 76 -36.25 -2.37 -51.23
CA PHE A 76 -35.15 -3.20 -51.74
C PHE A 76 -35.09 -4.69 -51.35
N ASP A 77 -35.29 -5.50 -52.40
CA ASP A 77 -35.22 -6.96 -52.53
C ASP A 77 -34.10 -7.29 -53.55
N GLY A 78 -33.56 -8.51 -53.55
CA GLY A 78 -32.50 -8.92 -54.50
C GLY A 78 -31.65 -10.13 -54.08
N ALA A 79 -32.03 -11.32 -54.53
CA ALA A 79 -31.27 -12.59 -54.48
C ALA A 79 -30.56 -12.85 -55.86
N PRO A 80 -29.95 -14.02 -56.21
CA PRO A 80 -29.81 -15.31 -55.48
C PRO A 80 -28.47 -16.10 -55.64
N ASP A 81 -28.41 -17.26 -54.97
CA ASP A 81 -27.78 -18.57 -55.31
C ASP A 81 -26.34 -18.76 -55.85
N ALA A 82 -25.62 -19.70 -55.21
CA ALA A 82 -24.74 -20.68 -55.90
C ALA A 82 -24.50 -21.96 -55.04
N VAL A 83 -24.64 -23.14 -55.66
CA VAL A 83 -24.49 -24.48 -55.05
C VAL A 83 -23.29 -25.25 -55.66
N ARG A 84 -22.58 -26.08 -54.87
CA ARG A 84 -21.81 -27.24 -55.39
C ARG A 84 -21.87 -28.46 -54.47
N ILE A 85 -21.67 -29.65 -55.08
CA ILE A 85 -22.08 -30.98 -54.58
C ILE A 85 -20.94 -32.00 -54.64
N GLY A 86 -20.92 -32.97 -53.69
CA GLY A 86 -20.41 -34.34 -53.90
C GLY A 86 -19.10 -34.71 -53.17
N ARG A 87 -18.80 -35.99 -52.89
CA ARG A 87 -19.58 -37.25 -53.10
C ARG A 87 -18.95 -38.43 -52.31
N SER A 88 -19.71 -39.52 -52.16
CA SER A 88 -19.31 -40.94 -51.95
C SER A 88 -19.05 -41.43 -50.50
N ALA A 89 -19.39 -42.67 -50.10
CA ALA A 89 -20.35 -43.67 -50.63
C ALA A 89 -20.76 -44.69 -49.52
N SER A 90 -21.90 -45.38 -49.69
CA SER A 90 -22.41 -46.50 -48.86
C SER A 90 -21.64 -47.84 -49.19
N PRO A 91 -21.90 -49.06 -48.61
CA PRO A 91 -23.23 -49.62 -48.24
C PRO A 91 -23.37 -50.74 -47.14
N ARG A 92 -24.62 -50.93 -46.65
CA ARG A 92 -25.30 -52.22 -46.24
C ARG A 92 -24.65 -53.08 -45.12
N ARG A 93 -25.25 -54.08 -44.45
CA ARG A 93 -26.58 -54.75 -44.26
C ARG A 93 -26.46 -55.42 -42.84
N GLY A 94 -27.47 -55.64 -41.98
CA GLY A 94 -28.68 -56.46 -42.11
C GLY A 94 -28.63 -57.69 -41.16
N GLY A 95 -29.73 -58.06 -40.49
CA GLY A 95 -29.89 -59.27 -39.64
C GLY A 95 -30.22 -58.96 -38.16
N THR A 96 -31.49 -59.00 -37.69
CA THR A 96 -32.35 -60.14 -37.31
C THR A 96 -32.00 -60.81 -35.97
N ALA A 97 -33.01 -60.92 -35.10
CA ALA A 97 -32.91 -61.37 -33.70
C ALA A 97 -33.35 -62.84 -33.52
N THR A 98 -32.99 -63.43 -32.37
CA THR A 98 -33.72 -64.53 -31.73
C THR A 98 -33.78 -64.33 -30.21
N VAL A 99 -34.86 -64.83 -29.63
CA VAL A 99 -35.19 -64.82 -28.20
C VAL A 99 -35.04 -66.24 -27.67
N ASP A 100 -34.66 -66.42 -26.40
CA ASP A 100 -34.94 -67.64 -25.66
C ASP A 100 -35.42 -67.33 -24.24
N VAL A 101 -36.39 -68.10 -23.76
CA VAL A 101 -37.12 -67.93 -22.49
C VAL A 101 -37.41 -69.30 -21.89
N ALA A 102 -37.31 -69.40 -20.54
CA ALA A 102 -37.98 -70.34 -19.61
C ALA A 102 -37.00 -71.08 -18.66
N PRO A 103 -37.48 -71.61 -17.51
CA PRO A 103 -38.50 -71.07 -16.60
C PRO A 103 -38.07 -71.06 -15.12
N ALA A 104 -38.93 -70.55 -14.23
CA ALA A 104 -38.65 -70.36 -12.80
C ALA A 104 -38.96 -71.57 -11.90
N ARG A 105 -38.40 -71.57 -10.68
CA ARG A 105 -39.05 -72.08 -9.44
C ARG A 105 -38.43 -71.44 -8.16
N PRO A 106 -39.13 -71.42 -7.00
CA PRO A 106 -38.89 -70.42 -5.95
C PRO A 106 -38.41 -71.00 -4.58
N ALA A 107 -38.32 -70.08 -3.61
CA ALA A 107 -38.28 -70.25 -2.15
C ALA A 107 -36.91 -70.51 -1.48
N GLY A 108 -36.72 -69.87 -0.31
CA GLY A 108 -35.54 -70.04 0.54
C GLY A 108 -35.08 -68.76 1.25
N VAL A 109 -35.81 -68.30 2.27
CA VAL A 109 -35.27 -67.29 3.20
C VAL A 109 -34.40 -68.00 4.23
N SER A 110 -33.09 -67.75 4.21
CA SER A 110 -32.23 -68.01 5.38
C SER A 110 -31.25 -66.86 5.57
N ALA A 111 -31.27 -66.28 6.77
CA ALA A 111 -30.33 -65.26 7.15
C ALA A 111 -28.95 -65.89 7.43
N SER A 112 -27.89 -65.25 6.95
CA SER A 112 -26.52 -65.51 7.39
C SER A 112 -25.76 -64.19 7.41
N PRO A 113 -24.86 -63.97 8.39
CA PRO A 113 -24.34 -62.65 8.69
C PRO A 113 -23.44 -62.11 7.56
N PRO A 114 -23.38 -60.79 7.36
CA PRO A 114 -22.55 -60.20 6.32
C PRO A 114 -21.07 -60.49 6.60
N ARG A 115 -20.43 -61.21 5.67
CA ARG A 115 -18.96 -61.34 5.63
C ARG A 115 -18.36 -59.93 5.64
N ARG A 116 -17.46 -59.65 6.59
CA ARG A 116 -16.65 -58.42 6.59
C ARG A 116 -15.85 -58.38 5.28
N ASN A 117 -16.18 -57.44 4.39
CA ASN A 117 -15.27 -57.03 3.32
C ASN A 117 -14.13 -56.22 3.95
N PRO A 118 -12.85 -56.64 3.88
CA PRO A 118 -11.71 -55.82 4.24
C PRO A 118 -11.43 -54.81 3.11
N GLY A 119 -12.37 -53.88 2.92
CA GLY A 119 -12.41 -52.96 1.78
C GLY A 119 -12.95 -51.57 2.12
N ALA A 120 -13.00 -51.21 3.40
CA ALA A 120 -13.25 -49.84 3.81
C ALA A 120 -12.01 -48.98 3.48
N GLY A 121 -12.00 -48.39 2.28
CA GLY A 121 -10.97 -47.44 1.87
C GLY A 121 -10.89 -46.28 2.85
N ARG A 122 -9.81 -46.23 3.64
CA ARG A 122 -9.55 -45.14 4.60
C ARG A 122 -9.47 -43.82 3.83
N VAL A 123 -10.46 -42.95 4.00
CA VAL A 123 -10.41 -41.60 3.42
C VAL A 123 -9.32 -40.80 4.15
N HIS A 124 -8.15 -40.67 3.52
CA HIS A 124 -6.97 -40.06 4.13
C HIS A 124 -7.26 -38.62 4.62
N ALA A 125 -6.93 -38.36 5.89
CA ALA A 125 -7.10 -37.06 6.53
C ALA A 125 -6.16 -35.96 5.97
N GLY A 126 -5.13 -36.33 5.19
CA GLY A 126 -4.14 -35.41 4.62
C GLY A 126 -4.64 -34.56 3.44
N ARG A 127 -5.82 -34.83 2.88
CA ARG A 127 -6.28 -34.18 1.64
C ARG A 127 -6.41 -32.64 1.73
N PRO A 128 -6.95 -32.03 2.82
CA PRO A 128 -6.97 -30.57 2.96
C PRO A 128 -5.56 -29.95 2.98
N PHE A 129 -4.62 -30.59 3.68
CA PHE A 129 -3.22 -30.15 3.75
C PHE A 129 -2.53 -30.18 2.38
N LEU A 130 -2.87 -31.14 1.51
CA LEU A 130 -2.37 -31.18 0.13
C LEU A 130 -2.94 -30.06 -0.76
N VAL A 131 -4.21 -29.68 -0.59
CA VAL A 131 -4.78 -28.50 -1.28
C VAL A 131 -4.04 -27.23 -0.83
N ILE A 132 -3.80 -27.08 0.47
CA ILE A 132 -3.10 -25.93 1.04
C ILE A 132 -1.64 -25.86 0.58
N ALA A 133 -0.93 -26.99 0.56
CA ALA A 133 0.42 -27.05 0.04
C ALA A 133 0.46 -26.60 -1.45
N GLY A 134 -0.50 -27.02 -2.26
CA GLY A 134 -0.66 -26.54 -3.64
C GLY A 134 -0.94 -25.05 -3.72
N LEU A 135 -1.83 -24.53 -2.88
CA LEU A 135 -2.17 -23.11 -2.82
C LEU A 135 -0.96 -22.26 -2.44
N VAL A 136 -0.25 -22.60 -1.37
CA VAL A 136 0.93 -21.88 -0.88
C VAL A 136 2.05 -21.89 -1.93
N VAL A 137 2.31 -23.05 -2.55
CA VAL A 137 3.35 -23.18 -3.59
C VAL A 137 2.99 -22.36 -4.84
N SER A 138 1.77 -22.48 -5.36
CA SER A 138 1.40 -21.73 -6.58
C SER A 138 1.27 -20.23 -6.32
N PHE A 139 0.73 -19.82 -5.19
CA PHE A 139 0.63 -18.40 -4.84
C PHE A 139 2.03 -17.78 -4.76
N SER A 140 2.94 -18.39 -3.99
CA SER A 140 4.32 -17.89 -3.85
C SER A 140 5.05 -17.86 -5.20
N LEU A 141 4.92 -18.93 -6.00
CA LEU A 141 5.56 -19.03 -7.30
C LEU A 141 5.03 -17.99 -8.31
N VAL A 142 3.71 -17.80 -8.37
CA VAL A 142 3.06 -16.86 -9.31
C VAL A 142 3.34 -15.41 -8.90
N THR A 143 3.31 -15.07 -7.60
CA THR A 143 3.68 -13.74 -7.13
C THR A 143 5.13 -13.41 -7.45
N LEU A 144 6.08 -14.32 -7.16
CA LEU A 144 7.50 -14.09 -7.39
C LEU A 144 7.83 -14.06 -8.89
N LEU A 145 7.42 -15.05 -9.68
CA LEU A 145 7.68 -15.08 -11.13
C LEU A 145 6.94 -13.96 -11.87
N GLY A 146 5.70 -13.64 -11.49
CA GLY A 146 4.93 -12.55 -12.09
C GLY A 146 5.61 -11.20 -11.91
N SER A 147 6.19 -10.96 -10.74
CA SER A 147 6.95 -9.73 -10.44
C SER A 147 8.22 -9.63 -11.31
N ILE A 148 8.97 -10.73 -11.45
CA ILE A 148 10.17 -10.80 -12.30
C ILE A 148 9.82 -10.53 -13.76
N VAL A 149 8.80 -11.23 -14.29
CA VAL A 149 8.39 -11.11 -15.70
C VAL A 149 7.88 -9.71 -16.01
N LEU A 150 7.08 -9.10 -15.13
CA LEU A 150 6.60 -7.74 -15.37
C LEU A 150 7.73 -6.70 -15.35
N SER A 151 8.66 -6.82 -14.40
CA SER A 151 9.84 -5.95 -14.30
C SER A 151 10.74 -6.08 -15.54
N ALA A 152 11.00 -7.32 -15.99
CA ALA A 152 11.81 -7.60 -17.18
C ALA A 152 11.20 -7.13 -18.51
N LEU A 153 9.86 -7.02 -18.61
CA LEU A 153 9.17 -6.51 -19.80
C LEU A 153 8.82 -5.01 -19.72
N GLY A 154 9.10 -4.32 -18.61
CA GLY A 154 8.82 -2.88 -18.47
C GLY A 154 7.33 -2.50 -18.54
N LEU A 155 6.44 -3.44 -18.21
CA LEU A 155 4.98 -3.25 -18.35
C LEU A 155 4.39 -2.53 -17.12
N PRO A 156 3.36 -1.67 -17.30
CA PRO A 156 2.73 -0.95 -16.20
C PRO A 156 2.04 -1.90 -15.21
N GLN A 157 2.19 -1.64 -13.90
CA GLN A 157 1.63 -2.47 -12.83
C GLN A 157 0.09 -2.59 -12.88
N ASP A 158 -0.59 -1.58 -13.45
CA ASP A 158 -2.03 -1.62 -13.69
C ASP A 158 -2.47 -2.78 -14.59
N LEU A 159 -1.59 -3.31 -15.45
CA LEU A 159 -1.91 -4.45 -16.31
C LEU A 159 -2.22 -5.71 -15.50
N LEU A 160 -1.44 -6.00 -14.45
CA LEU A 160 -1.71 -7.13 -13.54
C LEU A 160 -3.03 -6.93 -12.79
N ARG A 161 -3.29 -5.70 -12.34
CA ARG A 161 -4.51 -5.34 -11.63
C ARG A 161 -5.75 -5.54 -12.52
N TRP A 162 -5.74 -5.02 -13.75
CA TRP A 162 -6.84 -5.19 -14.69
C TRP A 162 -7.01 -6.63 -15.16
N ALA A 163 -5.92 -7.38 -15.39
CA ALA A 163 -5.99 -8.81 -15.70
C ALA A 163 -6.65 -9.60 -14.55
N GLY A 164 -6.31 -9.29 -13.29
CA GLY A 164 -6.92 -9.88 -12.10
C GLY A 164 -8.41 -9.56 -11.97
N VAL A 165 -8.80 -8.30 -12.19
CA VAL A 165 -10.22 -7.86 -12.19
C VAL A 165 -11.02 -8.58 -13.28
N VAL A 166 -10.51 -8.64 -14.51
CA VAL A 166 -11.17 -9.34 -15.63
C VAL A 166 -11.34 -10.83 -15.32
N LEU A 167 -10.32 -11.48 -14.75
CA LEU A 167 -10.38 -12.89 -14.35
C LEU A 167 -11.45 -13.14 -13.26
N LEU A 168 -11.55 -12.26 -12.26
CA LEU A 168 -12.57 -12.34 -11.20
C LEU A 168 -13.99 -12.15 -11.76
N VAL A 169 -14.20 -11.20 -12.69
CA VAL A 169 -15.50 -11.01 -13.36
C VAL A 169 -15.88 -12.24 -14.17
N LEU A 170 -14.96 -12.79 -14.98
CA LEU A 170 -15.20 -14.00 -15.77
C LEU A 170 -15.59 -15.20 -14.89
N LEU A 171 -14.95 -15.34 -13.73
CA LEU A 171 -15.25 -16.42 -12.78
C LEU A 171 -16.58 -16.21 -12.07
N GLY A 172 -16.90 -14.99 -11.63
CA GLY A 172 -18.21 -14.66 -11.05
C GLY A 172 -19.36 -14.91 -12.04
N VAL A 173 -19.18 -14.54 -13.31
CA VAL A 173 -20.12 -14.85 -14.40
C VAL A 173 -20.24 -16.36 -14.63
N GLY A 174 -19.12 -17.09 -14.60
CA GLY A 174 -19.10 -18.56 -14.67
C GLY A 174 -19.87 -19.24 -13.53
N MET A 175 -19.86 -18.67 -12.32
CA MET A 175 -20.64 -19.17 -11.20
C MET A 175 -22.16 -18.94 -11.36
N ILE A 176 -22.57 -17.87 -12.03
CA ILE A 176 -23.98 -17.56 -12.31
C ILE A 176 -24.50 -18.36 -13.51
N VAL A 177 -23.67 -18.54 -14.55
CA VAL A 177 -24.04 -19.17 -15.83
C VAL A 177 -23.27 -20.50 -16.02
N PRO A 178 -23.81 -21.65 -15.55
CA PRO A 178 -23.10 -22.95 -15.61
C PRO A 178 -22.84 -23.48 -17.03
N ARG A 179 -23.41 -22.86 -18.08
CA ARG A 179 -23.06 -23.13 -19.49
C ARG A 179 -21.72 -22.50 -19.90
N PHE A 180 -21.30 -21.42 -19.24
CA PHE A 180 -20.06 -20.70 -19.55
C PHE A 180 -18.84 -21.42 -18.96
N GLU A 181 -18.97 -21.99 -17.77
CA GLU A 181 -18.00 -22.87 -17.10
C GLU A 181 -17.51 -23.99 -18.06
N GLN A 182 -18.44 -24.68 -18.74
CA GLN A 182 -18.12 -25.74 -19.70
C GLN A 182 -17.38 -25.29 -20.96
N VAL A 183 -17.39 -24.00 -21.29
CA VAL A 183 -16.61 -23.43 -22.41
C VAL A 183 -15.20 -23.07 -21.93
N LEU A 184 -15.10 -22.48 -20.73
CA LEU A 184 -13.84 -22.08 -20.10
C LEU A 184 -12.98 -23.29 -19.69
N GLU A 185 -13.60 -24.41 -19.28
CA GLU A 185 -12.91 -25.63 -18.87
C GLU A 185 -12.32 -26.45 -20.03
N ARG A 186 -12.79 -26.28 -21.28
CA ARG A 186 -12.32 -27.07 -22.45
C ARG A 186 -10.80 -27.02 -22.71
N PRO A 187 -10.10 -25.87 -22.64
CA PRO A 187 -8.64 -25.85 -22.74
C PRO A 187 -7.95 -26.50 -21.52
N PHE A 188 -8.41 -26.23 -20.30
CA PHE A 188 -7.79 -26.76 -19.08
C PHE A 188 -7.97 -28.27 -18.92
N THR A 189 -9.12 -28.81 -19.31
CA THR A 189 -9.38 -30.27 -19.30
C THR A 189 -8.50 -31.02 -20.29
N ARG A 190 -8.08 -30.41 -21.40
CA ARG A 190 -7.07 -30.98 -22.30
C ARG A 190 -5.68 -31.01 -21.65
N LEU A 191 -5.26 -29.95 -20.96
CA LEU A 191 -4.02 -29.96 -20.17
C LEU A 191 -4.07 -31.03 -19.05
N ALA A 192 -5.18 -31.10 -18.32
CA ALA A 192 -5.39 -32.08 -17.25
C ALA A 192 -5.42 -33.52 -17.78
N ALA A 193 -5.96 -33.76 -18.98
CA ALA A 193 -6.00 -35.08 -19.60
C ALA A 193 -4.61 -35.65 -19.91
N VAL A 194 -3.63 -34.80 -20.25
CA VAL A 194 -2.22 -35.22 -20.40
C VAL A 194 -1.66 -35.75 -19.07
N GLY A 195 -2.10 -35.20 -17.94
CA GLY A 195 -1.76 -35.68 -16.60
C GLY A 195 -2.61 -36.85 -16.07
N ALA A 196 -3.72 -37.23 -16.72
CA ALA A 196 -4.74 -38.11 -16.15
C ALA A 196 -4.61 -39.60 -16.52
N ARG A 197 -3.58 -40.01 -17.26
CA ARG A 197 -3.33 -41.42 -17.61
C ARG A 197 -2.69 -42.18 -16.42
N GLY A 198 -3.51 -42.62 -15.46
CA GLY A 198 -3.19 -43.74 -14.57
C GLY A 198 -3.48 -43.56 -13.06
N GLY A 199 -4.26 -44.51 -12.52
CA GLY A 199 -4.08 -45.07 -11.17
C GLY A 199 -4.75 -44.36 -9.98
N ALA A 200 -5.25 -45.16 -9.02
CA ALA A 200 -5.90 -44.70 -7.79
C ALA A 200 -4.98 -43.89 -6.84
N ALA A 201 -3.66 -44.00 -6.98
CA ALA A 201 -2.67 -43.18 -6.25
C ALA A 201 -2.72 -41.67 -6.61
N ARG A 202 -3.62 -41.24 -7.52
CA ARG A 202 -3.68 -39.88 -8.05
C ARG A 202 -4.81 -39.01 -7.49
N GLN A 203 -5.69 -39.55 -6.63
CA GLN A 203 -6.75 -38.76 -6.00
C GLN A 203 -6.20 -37.69 -5.02
N ASP A 204 -4.97 -37.88 -4.53
CA ASP A 204 -4.23 -36.91 -3.71
C ASP A 204 -3.46 -35.88 -4.56
N ARG A 205 -2.92 -36.27 -5.73
CA ARG A 205 -2.35 -35.31 -6.70
C ARG A 205 -3.41 -34.36 -7.27
N GLY A 206 -4.66 -34.83 -7.42
CA GLY A 206 -5.79 -33.98 -7.81
C GLY A 206 -6.07 -32.87 -6.79
N ALA A 207 -5.89 -33.13 -5.49
CA ALA A 207 -6.04 -32.12 -4.44
C ALA A 207 -4.94 -31.05 -4.52
N PHE A 208 -3.68 -31.45 -4.73
CA PHE A 208 -2.56 -30.51 -4.91
C PHE A 208 -2.74 -29.64 -6.18
N VAL A 209 -3.12 -30.24 -7.32
CA VAL A 209 -3.36 -29.50 -8.57
C VAL A 209 -4.55 -28.53 -8.46
N LEU A 210 -5.61 -28.91 -7.74
CA LEU A 210 -6.71 -28.01 -7.42
C LEU A 210 -6.24 -26.85 -6.50
N GLY A 211 -5.35 -27.13 -5.55
CA GLY A 211 -4.65 -26.12 -4.77
C GLY A 211 -3.85 -25.14 -5.63
N LEU A 212 -3.09 -25.63 -6.62
CA LEU A 212 -2.34 -24.77 -7.54
C LEU A 212 -3.28 -23.78 -8.27
N GLY A 213 -4.39 -24.25 -8.83
CA GLY A 213 -5.37 -23.40 -9.50
C GLY A 213 -6.00 -22.33 -8.59
N LEU A 214 -6.29 -22.69 -7.33
CA LEU A 214 -6.80 -21.74 -6.34
C LEU A 214 -5.76 -20.67 -5.95
N GLY A 215 -4.47 -21.01 -5.92
CA GLY A 215 -3.39 -20.05 -5.63
C GLY A 215 -3.29 -18.92 -6.65
N VAL A 216 -3.48 -19.21 -7.94
CA VAL A 216 -3.53 -18.20 -9.02
C VAL A 216 -4.70 -17.22 -8.82
N LEU A 217 -5.88 -17.77 -8.52
CA LEU A 217 -7.11 -17.00 -8.27
C LEU A 217 -7.03 -16.10 -7.02
N TYR A 218 -6.15 -16.43 -6.08
CA TYR A 218 -6.02 -15.72 -4.81
C TYR A 218 -5.14 -14.47 -4.92
N ALA A 219 -4.24 -14.41 -5.90
CA ALA A 219 -3.30 -13.28 -6.08
C ALA A 219 -3.98 -11.90 -6.20
N PRO A 220 -5.06 -11.70 -6.99
CA PRO A 220 -5.70 -10.37 -7.11
C PRO A 220 -6.46 -9.92 -5.86
N CYS A 221 -6.73 -10.82 -4.91
CA CYS A 221 -7.53 -10.57 -3.72
C CYS A 221 -6.68 -10.33 -2.45
N ALA A 222 -5.37 -10.56 -2.52
CA ALA A 222 -4.46 -10.27 -1.43
C ALA A 222 -4.13 -8.76 -1.45
N GLY A 223 -4.47 -8.09 -0.34
CA GLY A 223 -4.54 -6.62 -0.28
C GLY A 223 -3.19 -5.88 -0.23
N PRO A 224 -3.10 -4.71 0.43
CA PRO A 224 -1.91 -3.85 0.42
C PRO A 224 -0.59 -4.54 0.80
N VAL A 225 -0.64 -5.61 1.59
CA VAL A 225 0.53 -6.43 1.95
C VAL A 225 1.13 -7.14 0.73
N LEU A 226 0.31 -7.68 -0.19
CA LEU A 226 0.84 -8.29 -1.42
C LEU A 226 1.35 -7.22 -2.38
N ALA A 227 0.73 -6.05 -2.43
CA ALA A 227 1.26 -4.91 -3.18
C ALA A 227 2.66 -4.52 -2.69
N ALA A 228 2.87 -4.43 -1.37
CA ALA A 228 4.19 -4.19 -0.78
C ALA A 228 5.22 -5.30 -1.13
N ILE A 229 4.82 -6.58 -1.07
CA ILE A 229 5.66 -7.72 -1.49
C ILE A 229 6.01 -7.64 -2.99
N THR A 230 5.05 -7.26 -3.83
CA THR A 230 5.22 -7.16 -5.29
C THR A 230 6.13 -6.00 -5.66
N VAL A 231 5.99 -4.85 -4.99
CA VAL A 231 6.89 -3.69 -5.13
C VAL A 231 8.30 -4.05 -4.63
N ALA A 232 8.44 -4.74 -3.50
CA ALA A 232 9.73 -5.23 -3.00
C ALA A 232 10.37 -6.33 -3.87
N GLY A 233 9.58 -7.06 -4.67
CA GLY A 233 10.08 -7.97 -5.70
C GLY A 233 10.47 -7.26 -7.01
N ALA A 234 9.79 -6.17 -7.36
CA ALA A 234 10.02 -5.41 -8.59
C ALA A 234 11.35 -4.64 -8.60
N THR A 235 11.93 -4.33 -7.43
CA THR A 235 13.25 -3.69 -7.26
C THR A 235 14.45 -4.62 -7.57
N GLY A 236 14.19 -5.81 -8.12
CA GLY A 236 15.22 -6.68 -8.72
C GLY A 236 16.04 -7.53 -7.76
N HIS A 237 15.91 -7.32 -6.44
CA HIS A 237 16.65 -8.06 -5.41
C HIS A 237 15.72 -8.99 -4.63
N ILE A 238 15.56 -10.23 -5.11
CA ILE A 238 14.83 -11.28 -4.36
C ILE A 238 15.72 -11.82 -3.24
N GLY A 239 15.84 -11.03 -2.18
CA GLY A 239 16.49 -11.44 -0.95
C GLY A 239 15.71 -12.51 -0.20
N VAL A 240 16.37 -13.17 0.75
CA VAL A 240 15.76 -14.17 1.64
C VAL A 240 14.55 -13.58 2.38
N ASP A 241 14.60 -12.31 2.75
CA ASP A 241 13.50 -11.59 3.41
C ASP A 241 12.21 -11.54 2.57
N THR A 242 12.28 -11.29 1.25
CA THR A 242 11.11 -11.27 0.36
C THR A 242 10.51 -12.67 0.22
N VAL A 243 11.34 -13.72 0.14
CA VAL A 243 10.88 -15.11 0.08
C VAL A 243 10.23 -15.53 1.41
N VAL A 244 10.87 -15.22 2.54
CA VAL A 244 10.33 -15.50 3.88
C VAL A 244 9.00 -14.78 4.09
N LEU A 245 8.92 -13.49 3.76
CA LEU A 245 7.68 -12.70 3.87
C LEU A 245 6.56 -13.27 3.00
N THR A 246 6.85 -13.64 1.75
CA THR A 246 5.88 -14.23 0.81
C THR A 246 5.37 -15.58 1.31
N VAL A 247 6.26 -16.47 1.74
CA VAL A 247 5.91 -17.81 2.23
C VAL A 247 5.13 -17.72 3.55
N SER A 248 5.58 -16.89 4.51
CA SER A 248 4.86 -16.67 5.76
C SER A 248 3.47 -16.05 5.55
N PHE A 249 3.34 -15.13 4.58
CA PHE A 249 2.04 -14.59 4.18
C PHE A 249 1.12 -15.65 3.58
N ALA A 250 1.63 -16.46 2.65
CA ALA A 250 0.86 -17.55 2.03
C ALA A 250 0.41 -18.59 3.07
N VAL A 251 1.27 -18.94 4.03
CA VAL A 251 0.92 -19.81 5.16
C VAL A 251 -0.15 -19.17 6.06
N GLY A 252 0.00 -17.88 6.39
CA GLY A 252 -0.99 -17.13 7.19
C GLY A 252 -2.37 -17.12 6.54
N ALA A 253 -2.43 -16.86 5.23
CA ALA A 253 -3.65 -16.88 4.43
C ALA A 253 -4.29 -18.28 4.34
N ALA A 254 -3.49 -19.34 4.37
CA ALA A 254 -3.99 -20.71 4.31
C ALA A 254 -4.62 -21.20 5.63
N ILE A 255 -4.27 -20.62 6.78
CA ILE A 255 -4.78 -21.07 8.09
C ILE A 255 -6.30 -20.89 8.22
N PRO A 256 -6.92 -19.72 7.95
CA PRO A 256 -8.38 -19.58 7.98
C PRO A 256 -9.07 -20.50 6.97
N LEU A 257 -8.51 -20.63 5.76
CA LEU A 257 -9.03 -21.53 4.72
C LEU A 257 -9.02 -23.00 5.15
N LEU A 258 -8.00 -23.45 5.89
CA LEU A 258 -7.97 -24.79 6.50
C LEU A 258 -9.09 -24.97 7.53
N VAL A 259 -9.25 -23.99 8.43
CA VAL A 259 -10.27 -24.02 9.48
C VAL A 259 -11.66 -24.09 8.87
N PHE A 260 -11.96 -23.26 7.86
CA PHE A 260 -13.21 -23.35 7.12
C PHE A 260 -13.37 -24.70 6.42
N ALA A 261 -12.40 -25.13 5.60
CA ALA A 261 -12.50 -26.41 4.88
C ALA A 261 -12.80 -27.62 5.79
N LEU A 262 -12.21 -27.65 6.99
CA LEU A 262 -12.48 -28.68 8.01
C LEU A 262 -13.86 -28.51 8.66
N ALA A 263 -14.28 -27.29 8.99
CA ALA A 263 -15.58 -27.00 9.59
C ALA A 263 -16.74 -27.35 8.64
N GLY A 264 -16.65 -26.97 7.37
CA GLY A 264 -17.70 -27.21 6.38
C GLY A 264 -17.92 -28.68 6.07
N ARG A 265 -16.88 -29.52 6.15
CA ARG A 265 -17.03 -30.97 6.02
C ARG A 265 -17.93 -31.54 7.13
N ARG A 266 -17.74 -31.10 8.38
CA ARG A 266 -18.62 -31.49 9.51
C ARG A 266 -20.05 -30.98 9.36
N VAL A 267 -20.24 -29.80 8.76
CA VAL A 267 -21.58 -29.21 8.53
C VAL A 267 -22.31 -29.91 7.37
N ALA A 268 -21.62 -30.15 6.25
CA ALA A 268 -22.19 -30.80 5.07
C ALA A 268 -22.58 -32.27 5.31
N GLU A 269 -21.84 -32.97 6.17
CA GLU A 269 -22.19 -34.33 6.62
C GLU A 269 -23.43 -34.35 7.55
N ARG A 270 -23.78 -33.21 8.19
CA ARG A 270 -24.81 -33.13 9.25
C ARG A 270 -26.10 -32.42 8.84
N VAL A 271 -26.09 -31.58 7.79
CA VAL A 271 -27.24 -30.74 7.38
C VAL A 271 -27.71 -31.09 5.97
N SER A 272 -28.80 -31.86 5.87
CA SER A 272 -29.41 -32.25 4.59
C SER A 272 -29.96 -31.05 3.80
N ALA A 273 -30.49 -30.03 4.48
CA ALA A 273 -31.05 -28.80 3.89
C ALA A 273 -30.03 -27.94 3.11
N PHE A 274 -28.73 -28.17 3.30
CA PHE A 274 -27.69 -27.49 2.52
C PHE A 274 -27.69 -27.95 1.04
N ARG A 275 -28.17 -29.17 0.76
CA ARG A 275 -28.25 -29.73 -0.61
C ARG A 275 -29.40 -29.19 -1.45
N THR A 276 -30.46 -28.64 -0.85
CA THR A 276 -31.58 -28.04 -1.60
C THR A 276 -31.32 -26.59 -2.04
N HIS A 277 -30.45 -25.86 -1.35
CA HIS A 277 -30.16 -24.44 -1.63
C HIS A 277 -28.87 -24.19 -2.43
N LEU A 278 -28.20 -25.26 -2.90
CA LEU A 278 -26.90 -25.19 -3.61
C LEU A 278 -26.87 -24.17 -4.76
N ARG A 279 -27.93 -24.15 -5.58
CA ARG A 279 -28.03 -23.25 -6.73
C ARG A 279 -28.15 -21.78 -6.31
N ALA A 280 -28.91 -21.50 -5.26
CA ALA A 280 -29.03 -20.15 -4.70
C ALA A 280 -27.68 -19.69 -4.16
N ILE A 281 -27.05 -20.48 -3.27
CA ILE A 281 -25.75 -20.16 -2.66
C ILE A 281 -24.67 -19.89 -3.72
N ARG A 282 -24.61 -20.69 -4.80
CA ARG A 282 -23.67 -20.48 -5.91
C ARG A 282 -23.92 -19.17 -6.66
N ILE A 283 -25.18 -18.84 -6.95
CA ILE A 283 -25.55 -17.60 -7.66
C ILE A 283 -25.27 -16.37 -6.79
N THR A 284 -25.64 -16.39 -5.50
CA THR A 284 -25.38 -15.26 -4.58
C THR A 284 -23.89 -15.03 -4.39
N GLY A 285 -23.09 -16.10 -4.27
CA GLY A 285 -21.62 -16.01 -4.23
C GLY A 285 -21.05 -15.39 -5.50
N GLY A 286 -21.44 -15.88 -6.68
CA GLY A 286 -21.00 -15.35 -7.96
C GLY A 286 -21.36 -13.87 -8.17
N ALA A 287 -22.59 -13.47 -7.80
CA ALA A 287 -23.02 -12.08 -7.88
C ALA A 287 -22.21 -11.16 -6.96
N LEU A 288 -21.92 -11.60 -5.74
CA LEU A 288 -21.16 -10.80 -4.77
C LEU A 288 -19.67 -10.68 -5.14
N VAL A 289 -19.10 -11.69 -5.81
CA VAL A 289 -17.76 -11.60 -6.44
C VAL A 289 -17.73 -10.56 -7.57
N ILE A 290 -18.76 -10.48 -8.41
CA ILE A 290 -18.83 -9.46 -9.47
C ILE A 290 -18.93 -8.06 -8.86
N VAL A 291 -19.80 -7.86 -7.86
CA VAL A 291 -19.93 -6.57 -7.15
C VAL A 291 -18.59 -6.14 -6.55
N LEU A 292 -17.85 -7.06 -5.94
CA LEU A 292 -16.51 -6.80 -5.41
C LEU A 292 -15.48 -6.47 -6.50
N ALA A 293 -15.48 -7.19 -7.63
CA ALA A 293 -14.58 -6.92 -8.74
C ALA A 293 -14.83 -5.54 -9.36
N VAL A 294 -16.10 -5.10 -9.45
CA VAL A 294 -16.48 -3.74 -9.84
C VAL A 294 -16.01 -2.72 -8.79
N ALA A 295 -16.17 -2.99 -7.50
CA ALA A 295 -15.66 -2.11 -6.44
C ALA A 295 -14.12 -1.96 -6.47
N LEU A 296 -13.38 -3.03 -6.81
CA LEU A 296 -11.94 -3.01 -7.03
C LEU A 296 -11.54 -2.21 -8.28
N ALA A 297 -12.31 -2.31 -9.37
CA ALA A 297 -12.10 -1.52 -10.59
C ALA A 297 -12.31 -0.01 -10.34
N LEU A 298 -13.32 0.34 -9.53
CA LEU A 298 -13.67 1.73 -9.19
C LEU A 298 -12.86 2.32 -8.03
N ASN A 299 -11.81 1.64 -7.53
CA ASN A 299 -11.02 2.03 -6.35
C ASN A 299 -11.82 2.21 -5.03
N LEU A 300 -13.05 1.70 -4.97
CA LEU A 300 -13.97 1.95 -3.86
C LEU A 300 -13.53 1.24 -2.57
N THR A 301 -12.83 0.11 -2.69
CA THR A 301 -12.21 -0.59 -1.56
C THR A 301 -11.15 0.26 -0.85
N SER A 302 -10.39 1.06 -1.61
CA SER A 302 -9.36 1.96 -1.09
C SER A 302 -9.96 3.16 -0.34
N ALA A 303 -11.16 3.60 -0.74
CA ALA A 303 -11.92 4.60 -0.01
C ALA A 303 -12.50 4.02 1.30
N LEU A 304 -13.05 2.80 1.25
CA LEU A 304 -13.61 2.13 2.43
C LEU A 304 -12.54 1.80 3.48
N GLN A 305 -11.33 1.38 3.07
CA GLN A 305 -10.22 1.18 4.01
C GLN A 305 -9.74 2.48 4.67
N ARG A 306 -9.85 3.63 3.99
CA ARG A 306 -9.57 4.96 4.58
C ARG A 306 -10.68 5.46 5.52
N ALA A 307 -11.87 4.88 5.45
CA ALA A 307 -13.01 5.21 6.31
C ALA A 307 -13.11 4.33 7.57
N LEU A 308 -12.29 3.29 7.69
CA LEU A 308 -12.22 2.45 8.90
C LEU A 308 -11.28 3.09 9.93
N PRO A 309 -11.70 3.24 11.21
CA PRO A 309 -10.85 3.85 12.24
C PRO A 309 -9.53 3.08 12.45
N ASP A 310 -8.41 3.81 12.42
CA ASP A 310 -7.05 3.27 12.53
C ASP A 310 -6.69 2.90 13.99
N TYR A 311 -7.28 1.80 14.47
CA TYR A 311 -7.09 1.29 15.84
C TYR A 311 -5.65 0.81 16.12
N THR A 312 -4.82 0.69 15.09
CA THR A 312 -3.41 0.29 15.19
C THR A 312 -2.48 1.42 15.62
N SER A 313 -2.71 2.64 15.11
CA SER A 313 -1.92 3.84 15.45
C SER A 313 -1.91 4.16 16.97
N ALA A 314 -3.08 4.10 17.62
CA ALA A 314 -3.25 4.40 19.05
C ALA A 314 -2.50 3.44 20.00
N LEU A 315 -2.16 2.23 19.53
CA LEU A 315 -1.29 1.29 20.26
C LEU A 315 0.20 1.57 20.01
N GLN A 316 0.53 2.14 18.86
CA GLN A 316 1.89 2.50 18.47
C GLN A 316 2.36 3.77 19.19
N ASP A 317 1.49 4.79 19.29
CA ASP A 317 1.74 6.04 20.02
C ASP A 317 1.93 5.82 21.55
N LYS A 318 1.28 4.80 22.12
CA LYS A 318 1.45 4.44 23.55
C LYS A 318 2.75 3.69 23.87
N VAL A 319 3.48 3.21 22.87
CA VAL A 319 4.80 2.58 23.05
C VAL A 319 5.93 3.58 22.77
N GLY A 320 5.72 4.51 21.83
CA GLY A 320 6.72 5.53 21.46
C GLY A 320 7.01 6.62 22.50
N SER A 321 6.15 6.79 23.51
CA SER A 321 6.23 7.90 24.49
C SER A 321 7.04 7.60 25.76
N SER A 322 7.71 6.45 25.85
CA SER A 322 8.56 6.13 27.01
C SER A 322 9.96 6.76 26.90
N GLN A 323 10.48 7.34 27.99
CA GLN A 323 11.79 8.03 28.00
C GLN A 323 12.98 7.16 27.58
N GLN A 324 12.89 5.83 27.77
CA GLN A 324 13.93 4.90 27.30
C GLN A 324 13.87 4.64 25.78
N VAL A 325 12.74 4.91 25.12
CA VAL A 325 12.62 4.87 23.65
C VAL A 325 13.12 6.17 23.01
N GLN A 326 13.08 7.32 23.70
CA GLN A 326 13.64 8.58 23.19
C GLN A 326 15.18 8.57 23.05
N GLN A 327 15.87 7.74 23.83
CA GLN A 327 17.32 7.50 23.67
C GLN A 327 17.64 6.45 22.59
N ALA A 328 16.68 5.56 22.30
CA ALA A 328 16.81 4.65 21.18
C ALA A 328 16.65 5.42 19.86
N LEU A 329 17.50 5.14 18.89
CA LEU A 329 17.46 5.81 17.60
C LEU A 329 16.23 5.34 16.81
N ASP A 330 15.22 6.20 16.68
CA ASP A 330 13.94 5.93 15.99
C ASP A 330 14.11 5.95 14.45
N LEU A 331 14.88 4.97 13.96
CA LEU A 331 15.22 4.80 12.56
C LEU A 331 14.01 4.45 11.69
N GLY A 332 13.81 5.22 10.62
CA GLY A 332 12.81 4.95 9.58
C GLY A 332 13.16 3.76 8.68
N GLY A 333 12.39 3.60 7.60
CA GLY A 333 12.68 2.61 6.54
C GLY A 333 12.76 1.15 7.02
N ILE A 334 13.40 0.32 6.19
CA ILE A 334 13.68 -1.10 6.50
C ILE A 334 15.17 -1.33 6.76
N VAL A 335 15.47 -2.40 7.49
CA VAL A 335 16.83 -2.89 7.69
C VAL A 335 17.32 -3.60 6.42
N THR A 336 18.52 -3.24 5.97
CA THR A 336 19.26 -3.84 4.87
C THR A 336 20.69 -4.16 5.33
N ASP A 337 21.46 -4.93 4.55
CA ASP A 337 22.86 -5.22 4.89
C ASP A 337 23.75 -3.97 4.99
N GLN A 338 23.39 -2.89 4.30
CA GLN A 338 24.13 -1.61 4.30
C GLN A 338 23.84 -0.76 5.55
N ASN A 339 22.70 -0.94 6.23
CA ASN A 339 22.24 -0.04 7.27
C ASN A 339 21.82 -0.72 8.60
N LYS A 340 21.91 -2.05 8.68
CA LYS A 340 21.57 -2.87 9.86
C LYS A 340 22.30 -2.46 11.15
N ASP A 341 23.47 -1.86 11.01
CA ASP A 341 24.31 -1.47 12.14
C ASP A 341 24.02 -0.05 12.66
N LEU A 342 23.25 0.78 11.94
CA LEU A 342 22.92 2.16 12.35
C LEU A 342 22.23 2.19 13.72
N SER A 343 21.40 1.18 14.04
CA SER A 343 20.71 1.06 15.33
C SER A 343 21.62 0.70 16.51
N LYS A 344 22.94 0.54 16.30
CA LYS A 344 23.93 0.43 17.37
C LYS A 344 24.29 1.79 17.96
N CYS A 345 24.03 2.88 17.25
CA CYS A 345 24.16 4.24 17.78
C CYS A 345 22.84 4.68 18.43
N SER A 346 22.93 5.45 19.51
CA SER A 346 21.82 6.16 20.15
C SER A 346 21.69 7.57 19.60
N ASN A 347 20.50 8.17 19.66
CA ASN A 347 20.31 9.55 19.19
C ASN A 347 21.12 10.53 20.06
N GLY A 348 22.03 11.29 19.44
CA GLY A 348 22.72 12.41 20.06
C GLY A 348 23.69 12.03 21.17
N SER A 349 24.38 10.89 21.07
CA SER A 349 25.37 10.46 22.07
C SER A 349 26.46 11.52 22.29
N PRO A 350 26.83 11.87 23.54
CA PRO A 350 27.93 12.80 23.83
C PRO A 350 29.33 12.14 23.74
N THR A 351 29.38 10.87 23.33
CA THR A 351 30.59 10.06 23.14
C THR A 351 30.52 9.27 21.83
N LEU A 352 31.69 9.03 21.21
CA LEU A 352 31.79 8.26 19.97
C LEU A 352 31.31 6.82 20.17
N GLN A 353 30.38 6.40 19.33
CA GLN A 353 29.89 5.02 19.21
C GLN A 353 30.48 4.37 17.95
N SER A 354 29.99 3.20 17.54
CA SER A 354 30.35 2.57 16.27
C SER A 354 29.16 1.80 15.72
N CYS A 355 28.57 2.32 14.65
CA CYS A 355 27.32 1.83 14.06
C CYS A 355 27.47 1.40 12.59
N GLY A 356 28.62 0.78 12.29
CA GLY A 356 28.91 0.18 10.98
C GLY A 356 29.44 1.16 9.96
N GLN A 357 29.68 0.69 8.74
CA GLN A 357 30.11 1.54 7.63
C GLN A 357 28.98 2.47 7.19
N ALA A 358 29.32 3.68 6.75
CA ALA A 358 28.37 4.64 6.21
C ALA A 358 27.67 4.04 4.98
N PRO A 359 26.32 4.01 4.94
CA PRO A 359 25.61 3.54 3.76
C PRO A 359 25.91 4.42 2.53
N PRO A 360 25.91 3.88 1.30
CA PRO A 360 26.22 4.67 0.12
C PRO A 360 25.15 5.73 -0.16
N LEU A 361 25.58 6.89 -0.67
CA LEU A 361 24.70 7.93 -1.20
C LEU A 361 24.13 7.44 -2.55
N THR A 362 22.86 7.03 -2.53
CA THR A 362 22.17 6.40 -3.67
C THR A 362 21.01 7.25 -4.18
N GLY A 363 20.70 7.13 -5.47
CA GLY A 363 19.55 7.83 -6.10
C GLY A 363 19.65 9.36 -6.15
N ILE A 364 20.82 9.93 -5.89
CA ILE A 364 21.06 11.38 -5.97
C ILE A 364 20.83 11.87 -7.40
N THR A 365 19.88 12.78 -7.59
CA THR A 365 19.47 13.24 -8.91
C THR A 365 20.40 14.30 -9.49
N LYS A 366 21.02 15.11 -8.62
CA LYS A 366 22.02 16.10 -9.00
C LYS A 366 22.92 16.44 -7.81
N TRP A 367 24.17 16.78 -8.11
CA TRP A 367 25.12 17.36 -7.17
C TRP A 367 25.29 18.85 -7.44
N LEU A 368 25.47 19.62 -6.37
CA LEU A 368 25.72 21.06 -6.38
C LEU A 368 26.94 21.34 -5.49
N ASN A 369 27.61 22.47 -5.70
CA ASN A 369 28.83 22.85 -4.97
C ASN A 369 29.98 21.83 -5.09
N THR A 370 29.99 20.99 -6.14
CA THR A 370 31.09 20.07 -6.44
C THR A 370 31.79 20.47 -7.75
N ALA A 371 33.00 19.95 -7.97
CA ALA A 371 33.82 20.29 -9.14
C ALA A 371 33.15 19.81 -10.45
N GLY A 372 32.41 20.72 -11.10
CA GLY A 372 31.67 20.46 -12.34
C GLY A 372 30.41 19.62 -12.15
N ASP A 373 29.66 19.83 -11.05
CA ASP A 373 28.44 19.10 -10.66
C ASP A 373 28.63 17.57 -10.61
N LYS A 374 29.86 17.10 -10.38
CA LYS A 374 30.21 15.67 -10.32
C LYS A 374 29.74 15.03 -9.00
N PRO A 375 29.31 13.76 -9.03
CA PRO A 375 29.06 12.98 -7.83
C PRO A 375 30.31 12.79 -6.96
N ILE A 376 30.09 12.66 -5.65
CA ILE A 376 31.10 12.23 -4.68
C ILE A 376 30.69 10.87 -4.14
N ALA A 377 31.56 9.86 -4.22
CA ALA A 377 31.38 8.61 -3.48
C ALA A 377 32.00 8.74 -2.08
N LEU A 378 31.40 8.11 -1.07
CA LEU A 378 31.97 8.12 0.29
C LEU A 378 33.32 7.41 0.36
N ASP A 379 33.60 6.47 -0.55
CA ASP A 379 34.91 5.84 -0.69
C ASP A 379 36.00 6.84 -1.09
N ASP A 380 35.68 7.88 -1.88
CA ASP A 380 36.61 8.94 -2.28
C ASP A 380 36.95 9.88 -1.11
N LEU A 381 36.15 9.87 -0.04
CA LEU A 381 36.34 10.68 1.16
C LEU A 381 37.09 9.93 2.28
N LYS A 382 37.49 8.66 2.06
CA LYS A 382 38.27 7.90 3.05
C LYS A 382 39.57 8.61 3.40
N GLY A 383 39.88 8.67 4.69
CA GLY A 383 40.95 9.49 5.25
C GLY A 383 40.47 10.82 5.87
N LYS A 384 39.35 11.39 5.40
CA LYS A 384 38.69 12.57 6.00
C LYS A 384 37.68 12.18 7.06
N VAL A 385 37.38 13.10 7.98
CA VAL A 385 36.15 13.03 8.78
C VAL A 385 35.00 13.60 7.95
N VAL A 386 33.86 12.93 7.88
CA VAL A 386 32.73 13.33 7.02
C VAL A 386 31.46 13.51 7.85
N LEU A 387 30.78 14.64 7.69
CA LEU A 387 29.45 14.88 8.23
C LEU A 387 28.41 14.80 7.09
N ILE A 388 27.44 13.90 7.23
CA ILE A 388 26.28 13.84 6.34
C ILE A 388 25.14 14.60 7.02
N ASP A 389 24.72 15.72 6.42
CA ASP A 389 23.68 16.62 6.95
C ASP A 389 22.41 16.51 6.09
N PHE A 390 21.33 15.97 6.64
CA PHE A 390 20.03 15.88 5.98
C PHE A 390 19.21 17.14 6.24
N TRP A 391 18.97 17.92 5.20
CA TRP A 391 18.29 19.20 5.28
C TRP A 391 17.26 19.39 4.16
N THR A 392 16.39 20.39 4.31
CA THR A 392 15.59 20.96 3.22
C THR A 392 15.49 22.46 3.41
N TYR A 393 15.49 23.25 2.34
CA TYR A 393 15.75 24.68 2.46
C TYR A 393 14.61 25.48 3.10
N SER A 394 13.35 25.01 3.03
CA SER A 394 12.21 25.72 3.65
C SER A 394 11.98 25.37 5.13
N CYS A 395 12.69 24.37 5.67
CA CYS A 395 12.56 23.95 7.07
C CYS A 395 13.31 24.91 8.02
N ILE A 396 12.58 25.64 8.88
CA ILE A 396 13.18 26.59 9.85
C ILE A 396 14.23 25.94 10.76
N ASN A 397 14.02 24.69 11.21
CA ASN A 397 14.98 23.98 12.06
C ASN A 397 16.31 23.75 11.32
N CYS A 398 16.26 23.44 10.02
CA CYS A 398 17.46 23.37 9.17
C CYS A 398 18.11 24.75 9.03
N GLN A 399 17.33 25.82 8.82
CA GLN A 399 17.87 27.18 8.69
C GLN A 399 18.59 27.67 9.97
N ARG A 400 18.16 27.23 11.16
CA ARG A 400 18.85 27.50 12.44
C ARG A 400 20.08 26.61 12.67
N ALA A 401 20.07 25.36 12.20
CA ALA A 401 21.20 24.44 12.34
C ALA A 401 22.35 24.71 11.36
N ILE A 402 22.05 25.04 10.09
CA ILE A 402 23.04 25.24 9.01
C ILE A 402 24.16 26.25 9.36
N PRO A 403 23.93 27.37 10.08
CA PRO A 403 25.00 28.23 10.60
C PRO A 403 26.10 27.50 11.39
N HIS A 404 25.75 26.49 12.21
CA HIS A 404 26.71 25.67 12.94
C HIS A 404 27.49 24.75 11.99
N VAL A 405 26.79 24.04 11.10
CA VAL A 405 27.39 23.16 10.09
C VAL A 405 28.38 23.90 9.18
N ARG A 406 28.02 25.12 8.73
CA ARG A 406 28.92 25.99 7.95
C ARG A 406 30.16 26.41 8.72
N ALA A 407 29.99 26.82 9.99
CA ALA A 407 31.13 27.19 10.83
C ALA A 407 32.10 26.02 10.99
N TRP A 408 31.61 24.79 11.22
CA TRP A 408 32.46 23.60 11.26
C TRP A 408 33.14 23.33 9.92
N TYR A 409 32.42 23.44 8.80
CA TYR A 409 33.01 23.25 7.48
C TYR A 409 34.16 24.23 7.24
N ASP A 410 33.91 25.53 7.37
CA ASP A 410 34.93 26.56 7.13
C ASP A 410 36.08 26.49 8.15
N GLN A 411 35.83 26.05 9.38
CA GLN A 411 36.85 25.94 10.43
C GLN A 411 37.76 24.71 10.29
N TYR A 412 37.24 23.59 9.75
CA TYR A 412 37.92 22.28 9.81
C TYR A 412 38.24 21.64 8.46
N LYS A 413 37.68 22.10 7.33
CA LYS A 413 37.85 21.42 6.02
C LYS A 413 39.31 21.23 5.58
N ASP A 414 40.16 22.21 5.88
CA ASP A 414 41.59 22.23 5.51
C ASP A 414 42.51 21.79 6.68
N VAL A 415 41.96 21.26 7.77
CA VAL A 415 42.72 20.94 9.00
C VAL A 415 43.18 19.49 9.04
N GLY A 416 44.50 19.27 9.05
CA GLY A 416 45.11 17.93 9.08
C GLY A 416 44.79 17.14 7.80
N LYS A 417 44.17 15.96 7.95
CA LYS A 417 43.61 15.20 6.82
C LYS A 417 42.29 15.74 6.27
N GLY A 418 41.69 16.72 6.96
CA GLY A 418 40.52 17.45 6.52
C GLY A 418 39.18 16.92 7.03
N PHE A 419 38.19 17.82 6.97
CA PHE A 419 36.78 17.58 7.26
C PHE A 419 35.97 17.79 5.97
N GLU A 420 34.93 17.00 5.74
CA GLU A 420 34.01 17.22 4.62
C GLU A 420 32.57 17.23 5.13
N VAL A 421 31.73 18.10 4.57
CA VAL A 421 30.28 18.07 4.78
C VAL A 421 29.62 17.69 3.47
N VAL A 422 28.68 16.73 3.51
CA VAL A 422 27.79 16.43 2.39
C VAL A 422 26.36 16.72 2.84
N GLY A 423 25.82 17.86 2.38
CA GLY A 423 24.44 18.24 2.63
C GLY A 423 23.49 17.44 1.74
N VAL A 424 22.85 16.41 2.26
CA VAL A 424 21.84 15.61 1.55
C VAL A 424 20.50 16.37 1.60
N HIS A 425 20.28 17.19 0.57
CA HIS A 425 19.03 17.92 0.42
C HIS A 425 17.91 16.94 0.03
N THR A 426 17.09 16.56 1.01
CA THR A 426 15.94 15.69 0.82
C THR A 426 14.67 16.54 0.91
N PRO A 427 13.88 16.69 -0.17
CA PRO A 427 12.77 17.63 -0.20
C PRO A 427 11.59 17.17 0.66
N GLU A 428 10.94 18.09 1.36
CA GLU A 428 9.64 17.82 2.00
C GLU A 428 8.48 18.09 1.05
N PHE A 429 8.56 19.16 0.26
CA PHE A 429 7.55 19.59 -0.71
C PHE A 429 8.00 19.39 -2.16
N ALA A 430 7.05 19.32 -3.09
CA ALA A 430 7.35 19.12 -4.52
C ALA A 430 8.19 20.27 -5.10
N PHE A 431 7.98 21.51 -4.64
CA PHE A 431 8.75 22.67 -5.10
C PHE A 431 10.23 22.61 -4.68
N GLU A 432 10.59 21.81 -3.67
CA GLU A 432 11.98 21.62 -3.23
C GLU A 432 12.72 20.59 -4.08
N ARG A 433 12.02 19.90 -5.00
CA ARG A 433 12.65 19.05 -6.04
C ARG A 433 13.25 19.86 -7.18
N GLU A 434 12.84 21.12 -7.34
CA GLU A 434 13.33 22.01 -8.38
C GLU A 434 14.75 22.46 -8.06
N THR A 435 15.76 21.95 -8.77
CA THR A 435 17.19 22.29 -8.54
C THR A 435 17.45 23.79 -8.45
N ARG A 436 16.77 24.63 -9.25
CA ARG A 436 16.93 26.09 -9.20
C ARG A 436 16.53 26.69 -7.84
N ASN A 437 15.52 26.11 -7.20
CA ASN A 437 15.04 26.53 -5.89
C ASN A 437 16.04 26.10 -4.81
N VAL A 438 16.56 24.87 -4.91
CA VAL A 438 17.64 24.36 -4.01
C VAL A 438 18.90 25.20 -4.12
N VAL A 439 19.32 25.60 -5.33
CA VAL A 439 20.47 26.51 -5.54
C VAL A 439 20.21 27.88 -4.90
N ALA A 440 19.00 28.43 -5.03
CA ALA A 440 18.63 29.70 -4.40
C ALA A 440 18.65 29.60 -2.86
N GLY A 441 18.06 28.55 -2.29
CA GLY A 441 18.03 28.29 -0.85
C GLY A 441 19.40 28.01 -0.24
N ALA A 442 20.22 27.18 -0.90
CA ALA A 442 21.61 26.95 -0.52
C ALA A 442 22.40 28.27 -0.50
N LYS A 443 22.23 29.12 -1.52
CA LYS A 443 22.88 30.43 -1.59
C LYS A 443 22.40 31.38 -0.49
N SER A 444 21.10 31.46 -0.19
CA SER A 444 20.58 32.35 0.86
C SER A 444 21.02 31.92 2.26
N LEU A 445 21.21 30.62 2.47
CA LEU A 445 21.72 30.04 3.72
C LEU A 445 23.26 30.02 3.79
N GLY A 446 23.96 30.44 2.74
CA GLY A 446 25.42 30.47 2.66
C GLY A 446 26.08 29.10 2.58
N VAL A 447 25.37 28.07 2.11
CA VAL A 447 25.87 26.69 1.96
C VAL A 447 26.86 26.62 0.80
N THR A 448 28.12 26.38 1.13
CA THR A 448 29.26 26.28 0.19
C THR A 448 29.82 24.86 0.06
N TYR A 449 29.53 23.98 1.03
CA TYR A 449 29.89 22.57 0.98
C TYR A 449 29.09 21.79 -0.08
N PRO A 450 29.58 20.61 -0.53
CA PRO A 450 28.85 19.71 -1.43
C PRO A 450 27.39 19.44 -1.02
N VAL A 451 26.46 19.56 -1.96
CA VAL A 451 25.05 19.25 -1.76
C VAL A 451 24.61 18.14 -2.70
N ALA A 452 24.01 17.09 -2.14
CA ALA A 452 23.46 15.95 -2.85
C ALA A 452 21.93 16.03 -2.86
N GLN A 453 21.32 16.22 -4.02
CA GLN A 453 19.87 16.37 -4.15
C GLN A 453 19.16 14.99 -4.21
N ASP A 454 18.56 14.56 -3.11
CA ASP A 454 17.87 13.26 -2.97
C ASP A 454 16.35 13.37 -3.23
N ASN A 455 15.98 13.77 -4.45
CA ASN A 455 14.57 13.97 -4.85
C ASN A 455 13.69 12.70 -4.77
N ALA A 456 14.30 11.53 -4.60
CA ALA A 456 13.63 10.23 -4.54
C ALA A 456 13.64 9.59 -3.13
N TYR A 457 14.15 10.29 -2.10
CA TYR A 457 14.35 9.76 -0.74
C TYR A 457 15.19 8.46 -0.70
N SER A 458 16.03 8.23 -1.70
CA SER A 458 16.80 6.99 -1.83
C SER A 458 17.93 6.94 -0.80
N THR A 459 18.67 8.04 -0.65
CA THR A 459 19.70 8.18 0.39
C THR A 459 19.05 8.29 1.77
N TRP A 460 17.99 9.09 1.92
CA TRP A 460 17.20 9.19 3.16
C TRP A 460 16.74 7.83 3.68
N THR A 461 16.14 7.01 2.80
CA THR A 461 15.65 5.67 3.16
C THR A 461 16.80 4.71 3.44
N THR A 462 17.90 4.80 2.69
CA THR A 462 19.09 3.97 2.89
C THR A 462 19.75 4.26 4.24
N TYR A 463 19.86 5.54 4.63
CA TYR A 463 20.33 5.98 5.95
C TYR A 463 19.30 5.77 7.08
N ARG A 464 18.09 5.29 6.74
CA ARG A 464 16.98 5.11 7.68
C ARG A 464 16.62 6.40 8.44
N ASN A 465 16.77 7.55 7.80
CA ASN A 465 16.42 8.83 8.42
C ASN A 465 14.89 8.96 8.56
N ARG A 466 14.48 9.87 9.46
CA ARG A 466 13.09 10.17 9.77
C ARG A 466 12.83 11.66 10.06
N TYR A 467 13.86 12.49 10.20
CA TYR A 467 13.75 13.88 10.68
C TYR A 467 14.58 14.88 9.87
N TRP A 468 14.16 16.15 9.90
CA TRP A 468 14.91 17.31 9.46
C TRP A 468 15.14 18.27 10.66
N PRO A 469 16.37 18.77 10.88
CA PRO A 469 17.63 18.26 10.35
C PRO A 469 17.97 16.87 10.91
N ALA A 470 18.93 16.18 10.31
CA ALA A 470 19.56 14.98 10.88
C ALA A 470 21.01 14.83 10.42
N GLU A 471 21.91 14.53 11.35
CA GLU A 471 23.35 14.44 11.11
C GLU A 471 23.87 13.02 11.33
N TYR A 472 24.77 12.57 10.46
CA TYR A 472 25.53 11.32 10.62
C TYR A 472 27.01 11.63 10.48
N LEU A 473 27.77 11.46 11.56
CA LEU A 473 29.20 11.71 11.60
C LEU A 473 29.98 10.42 11.35
N VAL A 474 30.86 10.47 10.36
CA VAL A 474 31.64 9.35 9.82
C VAL A 474 33.13 9.62 10.02
N ASP A 475 33.88 8.62 10.47
CA ASP A 475 35.33 8.74 10.63
C ASP A 475 36.12 8.46 9.34
N ALA A 476 37.44 8.66 9.41
CA ALA A 476 38.39 8.43 8.33
C ALA A 476 38.42 6.99 7.77
N THR A 477 37.80 6.01 8.45
CA THR A 477 37.66 4.63 7.96
C THR A 477 36.35 4.38 7.19
N GLY A 478 35.47 5.38 7.11
CA GLY A 478 34.11 5.24 6.59
C GLY A 478 33.11 4.68 7.61
N THR A 479 33.44 4.63 8.90
CA THR A 479 32.54 4.09 9.95
C THR A 479 31.70 5.21 10.56
N VAL A 480 30.38 5.01 10.69
CA VAL A 480 29.49 5.94 11.39
C VAL A 480 29.75 5.86 12.90
N ARG A 481 30.02 7.01 13.52
CA ARG A 481 30.44 7.13 14.93
C ARG A 481 29.47 7.90 15.81
N HIS A 482 28.57 8.68 15.22
CA HIS A 482 27.54 9.46 15.91
C HIS A 482 26.38 9.75 14.95
N ILE A 483 25.16 9.76 15.48
CA ILE A 483 23.93 10.08 14.74
C ILE A 483 23.10 11.01 15.61
N ARG A 484 22.63 12.13 15.04
CA ARG A 484 21.84 13.16 15.72
C ARG A 484 20.58 13.43 14.90
N PHE A 485 19.41 13.26 15.51
CA PHE A 485 18.12 13.59 14.91
C PHE A 485 17.51 14.82 15.58
N GLY A 486 17.05 15.76 14.77
CA GLY A 486 16.49 17.04 15.23
C GLY A 486 17.56 18.09 15.52
N GLU A 487 17.08 19.27 15.90
CA GLU A 487 17.88 20.47 16.12
C GLU A 487 18.68 20.43 17.44
N GLY A 488 19.73 21.26 17.52
CA GLY A 488 20.52 21.46 18.74
C GLY A 488 21.57 20.37 19.00
N GLY A 489 22.31 20.52 20.11
CA GLY A 489 23.40 19.61 20.48
C GLY A 489 24.72 19.89 19.76
N TYR A 490 24.85 21.07 19.15
CA TYR A 490 25.99 21.47 18.34
C TYR A 490 27.34 21.30 19.06
N GLY A 491 27.43 21.70 20.33
CA GLY A 491 28.67 21.56 21.11
C GLY A 491 29.11 20.11 21.33
N ASP A 492 28.17 19.17 21.45
CA ASP A 492 28.48 17.74 21.54
C ASP A 492 28.92 17.19 20.17
N THR A 493 28.18 17.46 19.08
CA THR A 493 28.58 17.04 17.72
C THR A 493 29.97 17.60 17.37
N GLU A 494 30.24 18.89 17.63
CA GLU A 494 31.53 19.51 17.33
C GLU A 494 32.68 18.88 18.13
N LYS A 495 32.45 18.62 19.42
CA LYS A 495 33.42 17.91 20.27
C LYS A 495 33.76 16.52 19.71
N LEU A 496 32.81 15.83 19.09
CA LEU A 496 33.04 14.54 18.42
C LEU A 496 33.75 14.71 17.06
N VAL A 497 33.42 15.72 16.26
CA VAL A 497 34.17 16.08 15.04
C VAL A 497 35.65 16.30 15.37
N ARG A 498 35.94 17.12 16.38
CA ARG A 498 37.30 17.41 16.86
C ARG A 498 38.05 16.15 17.32
N GLN A 499 37.38 15.26 18.06
CA GLN A 499 37.97 13.97 18.44
C GLN A 499 38.30 13.07 17.24
N LEU A 500 37.42 13.04 16.22
CA LEU A 500 37.67 12.23 15.02
C LEU A 500 38.79 12.82 14.15
N LEU A 501 38.93 14.15 14.09
CA LEU A 501 40.06 14.79 13.40
C LEU A 501 41.40 14.42 14.05
N GLN A 502 41.46 14.42 15.39
CA GLN A 502 42.63 13.95 16.13
C GLN A 502 42.87 12.43 16.01
N GLN A 503 41.83 11.61 15.84
CA GLN A 503 42.00 10.18 15.55
C GLN A 503 42.49 9.93 14.12
N ALA A 504 42.06 10.75 13.15
CA ALA A 504 42.51 10.68 11.76
C ALA A 504 43.96 11.16 11.61
N ASP A 505 44.35 12.20 12.35
CA ASP A 505 45.69 12.79 12.37
C ASP A 505 46.13 13.14 13.81
N PRO A 506 46.82 12.24 14.52
CA PRO A 506 47.24 12.47 15.91
C PRO A 506 48.20 13.65 16.14
N GLY A 507 48.79 14.20 15.07
CA GLY A 507 49.66 15.38 15.14
C GLY A 507 48.94 16.71 14.92
N VAL A 508 47.64 16.70 14.64
CA VAL A 508 46.91 17.91 14.21
C VAL A 508 46.68 18.91 15.33
N THR A 509 47.13 20.14 15.13
CA THR A 509 46.74 21.28 15.98
C THR A 509 45.39 21.80 15.52
N LEU A 510 44.34 21.55 16.32
CA LEU A 510 43.01 22.10 16.05
C LEU A 510 42.91 23.57 16.50
N PRO A 511 42.14 24.40 15.77
CA PRO A 511 41.77 25.75 16.22
C PRO A 511 40.87 25.69 17.47
N ALA A 512 40.43 26.85 17.97
CA ALA A 512 39.35 26.91 18.97
C ALA A 512 38.06 26.23 18.46
N ALA A 513 37.12 25.92 19.36
CA ALA A 513 35.78 25.50 18.95
C ALA A 513 35.01 26.70 18.37
N THR A 514 34.02 26.44 17.51
CA THR A 514 33.26 27.49 16.84
C THR A 514 32.29 28.19 17.80
N GLU A 515 32.26 29.52 17.77
CA GLU A 515 31.37 30.34 18.61
C GLU A 515 30.15 30.80 17.79
N VAL A 516 29.28 29.83 17.44
CA VAL A 516 27.97 30.13 16.85
C VAL A 516 26.92 30.12 17.95
N LYS A 517 26.14 31.21 18.05
CA LYS A 517 25.06 31.32 19.04
C LYS A 517 24.00 30.25 18.78
N ASP A 518 23.85 29.32 19.73
CA ASP A 518 22.73 28.38 19.74
C ASP A 518 21.40 29.17 19.85
N THR A 519 20.50 28.92 18.91
CA THR A 519 19.15 29.53 18.84
C THR A 519 18.05 28.47 18.83
N THR A 520 18.38 27.24 19.24
CA THR A 520 17.43 26.13 19.35
C THR A 520 16.32 26.49 20.35
N PRO A 521 15.03 26.42 19.96
CA PRO A 521 13.93 26.65 20.89
C PRO A 521 13.93 25.60 22.02
N HIS A 522 13.94 26.05 23.27
CA HIS A 522 13.91 25.17 24.45
C HIS A 522 12.50 25.01 25.04
N ASP A 523 11.66 26.03 24.89
CA ASP A 523 10.24 25.94 25.22
C ASP A 523 9.49 25.15 24.16
N GLY A 524 8.49 24.38 24.58
CA GLY A 524 7.65 23.65 23.64
C GLY A 524 6.90 24.61 22.71
N THR A 525 6.94 24.34 21.41
CA THR A 525 6.22 25.07 20.38
C THR A 525 4.97 24.30 19.92
N THR A 526 4.10 24.95 19.15
CA THR A 526 3.09 24.28 18.33
C THR A 526 3.78 23.29 17.37
N PRO A 527 3.27 22.06 17.19
CA PRO A 527 3.79 21.15 16.18
C PRO A 527 3.58 21.71 14.76
N GLU A 528 4.46 21.36 13.84
CA GLU A 528 4.37 21.82 12.45
C GLU A 528 2.96 21.57 11.86
N THR A 529 2.36 22.64 11.34
CA THR A 529 0.93 22.70 11.01
C THR A 529 0.75 22.74 9.49
N TYR A 530 0.58 21.56 8.91
CA TYR A 530 0.48 21.34 7.47
C TYR A 530 -0.91 21.62 6.89
N PHE A 531 -0.94 22.10 5.64
CA PHE A 531 -2.16 22.27 4.83
C PHE A 531 -2.33 21.18 3.76
N ALA A 532 -1.35 20.29 3.59
CA ALA A 532 -1.49 19.13 2.73
C ALA A 532 -2.51 18.12 3.32
N LEU A 533 -3.49 17.69 2.52
CA LEU A 533 -4.60 16.80 2.94
C LEU A 533 -4.17 15.54 3.73
N GLY A 534 -3.00 14.97 3.43
CA GLY A 534 -2.48 13.77 4.12
C GLY A 534 -1.71 14.05 5.41
N LYS A 535 -1.41 15.32 5.71
CA LYS A 535 -0.61 15.76 6.87
C LYS A 535 -1.38 16.69 7.84
N ALA A 536 -2.50 17.28 7.42
CA ALA A 536 -3.28 18.28 8.16
C ALA A 536 -4.02 17.74 9.41
N LYS A 537 -3.30 17.31 10.45
CA LYS A 537 -3.87 16.74 11.69
C LYS A 537 -4.49 17.78 12.62
N GLN A 538 -4.02 19.02 12.54
CA GLN A 538 -4.38 20.14 13.40
C GLN A 538 -5.59 20.95 12.91
N TYR A 539 -6.28 20.53 11.84
CA TYR A 539 -7.46 21.23 11.36
C TYR A 539 -8.66 21.10 12.32
N ARG A 540 -9.33 22.20 12.63
CA ARG A 540 -10.51 22.30 13.51
C ARG A 540 -11.60 23.24 12.96
N GLY A 541 -11.78 23.29 11.64
CA GLY A 541 -12.94 23.97 11.05
C GLY A 541 -14.21 23.10 11.05
N ALA A 542 -15.34 23.71 10.66
CA ALA A 542 -16.65 23.05 10.67
C ALA A 542 -16.95 22.18 9.43
N GLN A 543 -16.21 22.38 8.34
CA GLN A 543 -16.38 21.66 7.07
C GLN A 543 -15.35 20.54 6.91
N ASP A 544 -15.64 19.54 6.06
CA ASP A 544 -14.70 18.46 5.78
C ASP A 544 -13.44 18.95 5.05
N TYR A 545 -12.27 18.55 5.55
CA TYR A 545 -10.97 18.89 4.95
C TYR A 545 -10.64 17.96 3.76
N ALA A 546 -11.31 18.20 2.62
CA ALA A 546 -11.25 17.36 1.44
C ALA A 546 -10.63 18.04 0.22
N SER A 547 -10.13 17.25 -0.74
CA SER A 547 -9.54 17.73 -2.00
C SER A 547 -10.53 18.53 -2.85
N GLY A 548 -10.01 19.51 -3.60
CA GLY A 548 -10.81 20.37 -4.49
C GLY A 548 -11.15 21.72 -3.87
N THR A 549 -12.05 22.47 -4.52
CA THR A 549 -12.43 23.83 -4.12
C THR A 549 -13.69 23.84 -3.26
N HIS A 550 -13.55 24.27 -2.01
CA HIS A 550 -14.62 24.32 -1.00
C HIS A 550 -14.77 25.73 -0.41
N ALA A 551 -15.92 25.98 0.20
CA ALA A 551 -16.14 27.17 1.02
C ALA A 551 -16.07 26.78 2.50
N PHE A 552 -15.23 27.49 3.24
CA PHE A 552 -15.03 27.32 4.66
C PHE A 552 -15.63 28.51 5.43
N THR A 553 -15.74 28.38 6.75
CA THR A 553 -16.26 29.42 7.62
C THR A 553 -15.47 29.44 8.92
N ALA A 554 -15.04 30.62 9.34
CA ALA A 554 -14.35 30.84 10.61
C ALA A 554 -15.10 30.18 11.79
N THR A 555 -14.37 29.53 12.69
CA THR A 555 -14.93 28.99 13.93
C THR A 555 -14.87 30.03 15.04
N ALA A 556 -15.91 30.12 15.86
CA ALA A 556 -15.97 31.07 16.98
C ALA A 556 -15.02 30.70 18.15
N ASP A 557 -14.51 29.47 18.15
CA ASP A 557 -13.48 28.96 19.05
C ASP A 557 -12.38 28.30 18.21
N GLN A 558 -11.12 28.54 18.56
CA GLN A 558 -9.94 28.00 17.89
C GLN A 558 -9.03 27.39 18.96
N PRO A 559 -9.08 26.07 19.19
CA PRO A 559 -8.28 25.41 20.21
C PRO A 559 -6.77 25.65 20.03
N GLN A 560 -6.03 25.68 21.14
CA GLN A 560 -4.57 25.81 21.12
C GLN A 560 -3.90 24.76 20.21
N ASP A 561 -2.85 25.18 19.48
CA ASP A 561 -2.09 24.34 18.54
C ASP A 561 -2.94 23.78 17.38
N THR A 562 -3.95 24.53 16.93
CA THR A 562 -4.85 24.15 15.82
C THR A 562 -5.15 25.30 14.85
N PHE A 563 -5.66 24.95 13.66
CA PHE A 563 -6.04 25.93 12.64
C PHE A 563 -7.44 25.68 12.06
N SER A 564 -8.05 26.72 11.51
CA SER A 564 -9.25 26.66 10.66
C SER A 564 -9.08 27.56 9.44
N LEU A 565 -10.06 27.51 8.54
CA LEU A 565 -10.08 28.28 7.29
C LEU A 565 -11.38 29.09 7.21
N ASP A 566 -11.30 30.29 6.65
CA ASP A 566 -12.44 31.10 6.25
C ASP A 566 -12.33 31.51 4.77
N GLY A 567 -13.46 31.66 4.08
CA GLY A 567 -13.49 31.97 2.66
C GLY A 567 -13.37 30.74 1.74
N ARG A 568 -12.96 30.93 0.48
CA ARG A 568 -12.96 29.88 -0.55
C ARG A 568 -11.56 29.35 -0.82
N TRP A 569 -11.33 28.08 -0.53
CA TRP A 569 -10.01 27.45 -0.63
C TRP A 569 -10.03 26.25 -1.58
N THR A 570 -8.94 26.07 -2.32
CA THR A 570 -8.63 24.85 -3.07
C THR A 570 -7.56 24.08 -2.31
N LEU A 571 -7.88 22.84 -1.94
CA LEU A 571 -7.00 21.97 -1.14
C LEU A 571 -6.47 20.81 -1.96
N ASP A 572 -5.17 20.52 -1.80
CA ASP A 572 -4.50 19.41 -2.47
C ASP A 572 -3.48 18.67 -1.56
N HIS A 573 -2.67 17.80 -2.16
CA HIS A 573 -1.67 17.02 -1.43
C HIS A 573 -0.37 17.79 -1.12
N GLN A 574 -0.33 19.10 -1.35
CA GLN A 574 0.79 20.01 -1.05
C GLN A 574 0.39 21.14 -0.11
N GLY A 575 -0.80 21.73 -0.26
CA GLY A 575 -1.24 22.84 0.58
C GLY A 575 -2.65 23.34 0.29
N ALA A 576 -2.89 24.59 0.70
CA ALA A 576 -4.14 25.31 0.53
C ALA A 576 -3.92 26.61 -0.27
N THR A 577 -4.72 26.84 -1.30
CA THR A 577 -4.64 28.04 -2.17
C THR A 577 -6.02 28.72 -2.25
N PRO A 578 -6.15 30.03 -2.03
CA PRO A 578 -7.43 30.73 -2.19
C PRO A 578 -7.94 30.63 -3.63
N ALA A 579 -9.22 30.29 -3.77
CA ALA A 579 -9.88 30.22 -5.06
C ALA A 579 -10.22 31.62 -5.58
N LYS A 580 -10.04 31.86 -6.88
CA LYS A 580 -10.49 33.10 -7.51
C LYS A 580 -12.01 33.23 -7.40
N ALA A 581 -12.49 34.42 -7.03
CA ALA A 581 -13.92 34.73 -7.02
C ALA A 581 -14.50 34.62 -8.43
N SER A 582 -15.60 33.87 -8.58
CA SER A 582 -16.31 33.72 -9.85
C SER A 582 -17.46 34.73 -9.94
N GLY A 583 -17.20 35.88 -10.54
CA GLY A 583 -18.21 36.88 -10.88
C GLY A 583 -17.81 38.33 -10.57
N ALA A 584 -18.08 39.23 -11.52
CA ALA A 584 -17.95 40.67 -11.30
C ALA A 584 -19.09 41.14 -10.38
N GLY A 585 -18.76 41.46 -9.12
CA GLY A 585 -19.72 41.89 -8.10
C GLY A 585 -19.52 41.28 -6.72
N SER A 586 -18.72 40.21 -6.58
CA SER A 586 -18.34 39.68 -5.26
C SER A 586 -17.21 40.52 -4.66
N ALA A 587 -17.59 41.56 -3.90
CA ALA A 587 -16.64 42.39 -3.18
C ALA A 587 -16.00 41.61 -2.01
N GLY A 588 -14.69 41.34 -2.11
CA GLY A 588 -13.79 41.33 -0.97
C GLY A 588 -14.05 40.31 0.17
N GLY A 589 -14.62 39.14 -0.11
CA GLY A 589 -14.51 38.00 0.81
C GLY A 589 -13.07 37.49 0.84
N GLY A 590 -12.28 37.95 1.82
CA GLY A 590 -10.93 37.46 2.05
C GLY A 590 -10.90 35.94 2.25
N SER A 591 -9.78 35.30 1.94
CA SER A 591 -9.54 33.91 2.34
C SER A 591 -8.50 33.92 3.43
N THR A 592 -8.92 33.55 4.64
CA THR A 592 -8.14 33.74 5.85
C THR A 592 -7.87 32.39 6.50
N VAL A 593 -6.64 32.21 6.99
CA VAL A 593 -6.28 31.09 7.86
C VAL A 593 -6.27 31.59 9.28
N HIS A 594 -7.06 30.97 10.15
CA HIS A 594 -7.01 31.22 11.59
C HIS A 594 -6.13 30.16 12.24
N LEU A 595 -5.08 30.57 12.94
CA LEU A 595 -4.14 29.68 13.64
C LEU A 595 -4.04 30.10 15.10
N ALA A 596 -4.29 29.18 16.04
CA ALA A 596 -3.91 29.36 17.44
C ALA A 596 -2.56 28.68 17.69
N TYR A 597 -1.57 29.44 18.16
CA TYR A 597 -0.17 29.00 18.25
C TYR A 597 0.44 29.23 19.64
N ARG A 598 1.58 28.58 19.85
CA ARG A 598 2.49 28.70 20.98
C ARG A 598 3.93 28.67 20.46
N GLY A 599 4.71 29.67 20.81
CA GLY A 599 6.10 29.82 20.37
C GLY A 599 6.59 31.24 20.63
N THR A 600 7.88 31.48 20.40
CA THR A 600 8.45 32.83 20.32
C THR A 600 8.30 33.40 18.92
N ASN A 601 8.51 32.55 17.91
CA ASN A 601 8.50 32.91 16.50
C ASN A 601 7.49 32.05 15.73
N VAL A 602 6.84 32.66 14.73
CA VAL A 602 5.90 31.99 13.82
C VAL A 602 6.34 32.28 12.39
N TYR A 603 6.39 31.25 11.56
CA TYR A 603 6.77 31.34 10.16
C TYR A 603 5.76 30.60 9.30
N ALA A 604 5.47 31.11 8.11
CA ALA A 604 4.64 30.44 7.11
C ALA A 604 5.50 30.07 5.90
N VAL A 605 5.39 28.83 5.42
CA VAL A 605 5.96 28.46 4.11
C VAL A 605 4.92 28.79 3.05
N LEU A 606 5.26 29.77 2.20
CA LEU A 606 4.38 30.36 1.21
C LEU A 606 5.00 30.24 -0.19
N GLY A 607 4.16 30.23 -1.22
CA GLY A 607 4.62 30.24 -2.62
C GLY A 607 3.59 30.83 -3.56
N GLY A 608 4.02 31.15 -4.78
CA GLY A 608 3.19 31.85 -5.77
C GLY A 608 3.53 33.34 -5.83
N SER A 609 2.51 34.18 -6.01
CA SER A 609 2.71 35.63 -6.14
C SER A 609 1.55 36.44 -5.53
N GLY A 610 1.85 37.32 -4.57
CA GLY A 610 0.88 38.23 -3.98
C GLY A 610 1.30 38.74 -2.59
N ASN A 611 0.66 39.81 -2.13
CA ASN A 611 0.89 40.34 -0.78
C ASN A 611 -0.05 39.67 0.22
N VAL A 612 0.52 39.01 1.22
CA VAL A 612 -0.18 38.36 2.33
C VAL A 612 -0.16 39.28 3.55
N THR A 613 -1.26 39.36 4.28
CA THR A 613 -1.32 40.13 5.54
C THR A 613 -1.52 39.18 6.70
N ALA A 614 -0.71 39.30 7.75
CA ALA A 614 -0.85 38.53 8.98
C ALA A 614 -1.22 39.46 10.15
N ASP A 615 -2.40 39.27 10.73
CA ASP A 615 -2.79 39.92 11.98
C ASP A 615 -2.46 38.98 13.14
N VAL A 616 -1.39 39.29 13.88
CA VAL A 616 -0.93 38.48 15.01
C VAL A 616 -1.47 39.06 16.30
N THR A 617 -2.31 38.32 17.02
CA THR A 617 -2.89 38.74 18.30
C THR A 617 -2.24 37.98 19.46
N SER A 618 -1.59 38.69 20.38
CA SER A 618 -0.98 38.13 21.58
C SER A 618 -0.98 39.15 22.73
N GLY A 619 -1.16 38.68 23.97
CA GLY A 619 -1.17 39.55 25.15
C GLY A 619 -2.23 40.67 25.12
N GLY A 620 -3.35 40.46 24.41
CA GLY A 620 -4.40 41.46 24.20
C GLY A 620 -4.05 42.58 23.21
N ARG A 621 -2.97 42.45 22.43
CA ARG A 621 -2.60 43.38 21.35
C ARG A 621 -2.54 42.65 20.02
N THR A 622 -2.99 43.31 18.96
CA THR A 622 -2.88 42.82 17.58
C THR A 622 -1.85 43.64 16.81
N THR A 623 -0.95 42.97 16.09
CA THR A 623 0.05 43.59 15.21
C THR A 623 -0.05 43.02 13.80
N THR A 624 -0.24 43.90 12.83
CA THR A 624 -0.36 43.55 11.41
C THR A 624 1.01 43.54 10.72
N ARG A 625 1.34 42.47 10.01
CA ARG A 625 2.54 42.35 9.16
C ARG A 625 2.16 42.10 7.71
N SER A 626 2.74 42.86 6.79
CA SER A 626 2.63 42.63 5.33
C SER A 626 3.79 41.76 4.86
N ILE A 627 3.51 40.78 4.00
CA ILE A 627 4.47 39.79 3.49
C ILE A 627 4.32 39.72 1.97
N ASP A 628 5.26 40.29 1.24
CA ASP A 628 5.33 40.12 -0.21
C ASP A 628 5.82 38.70 -0.54
N VAL A 629 4.95 37.89 -1.15
CA VAL A 629 5.27 36.54 -1.61
C VAL A 629 5.59 36.61 -3.09
N SER A 630 6.84 36.29 -3.44
CA SER A 630 7.30 36.19 -4.82
C SER A 630 8.52 35.25 -4.95
N GLY A 631 8.82 34.80 -6.16
CA GLY A 631 9.99 33.97 -6.44
C GLY A 631 9.78 32.48 -6.15
N SER A 632 10.78 31.83 -5.53
CA SER A 632 10.70 30.40 -5.18
C SER A 632 9.94 30.24 -3.87
N PRO A 633 9.01 29.27 -3.72
CA PRO A 633 8.33 29.04 -2.46
C PRO A 633 9.32 28.79 -1.32
N THR A 634 9.12 29.46 -0.19
CA THR A 634 10.08 29.49 0.91
C THR A 634 9.41 29.89 2.22
N LEU A 635 10.21 29.92 3.29
CA LEU A 635 9.82 30.35 4.62
C LEU A 635 9.73 31.89 4.71
N HIS A 636 8.62 32.41 5.27
CA HIS A 636 8.43 33.83 5.56
C HIS A 636 8.15 34.03 7.07
N PRO A 637 8.81 34.99 7.75
CA PRO A 637 8.51 35.34 9.14
C PRO A 637 7.16 36.04 9.25
N VAL A 638 6.32 35.52 10.14
CA VAL A 638 4.98 36.05 10.47
C VAL A 638 5.04 36.78 11.81
N LEU A 639 5.62 36.15 12.84
CA LEU A 639 5.95 36.75 14.12
C LEU A 639 7.42 36.51 14.43
N GLU A 640 8.11 37.56 14.87
CA GLU A 640 9.46 37.51 15.43
C GLU A 640 9.39 38.10 16.85
N GLY A 641 9.34 37.23 17.86
CA GLY A 641 9.07 37.58 19.25
C GLY A 641 10.34 37.74 20.10
N SER A 642 10.19 38.40 21.26
CA SER A 642 11.28 38.55 22.25
C SER A 642 11.26 37.50 23.37
N GLY A 643 10.26 36.60 23.38
CA GLY A 643 10.15 35.49 24.32
C GLY A 643 8.90 34.63 24.04
N PRO A 644 8.74 33.51 24.76
CA PRO A 644 7.66 32.55 24.52
C PRO A 644 6.30 33.17 24.71
N THR A 645 5.39 32.95 23.75
CA THR A 645 4.03 33.45 23.84
C THR A 645 2.99 32.46 23.31
N GLN A 646 1.72 32.80 23.54
CA GLN A 646 0.55 32.13 22.98
C GLN A 646 -0.35 33.21 22.37
N GLY A 647 -1.08 32.86 21.32
CA GLY A 647 -1.92 33.82 20.62
C GLY A 647 -2.56 33.24 19.36
N THR A 648 -3.13 34.13 18.55
CA THR A 648 -3.67 33.80 17.23
C THR A 648 -2.96 34.52 16.10
N VAL A 649 -2.97 33.92 14.92
CA VAL A 649 -2.61 34.54 13.65
C VAL A 649 -3.80 34.42 12.72
N ASP A 650 -4.30 35.55 12.22
CA ASP A 650 -5.23 35.61 11.10
C ASP A 650 -4.43 35.97 9.84
N LEU A 651 -4.16 34.97 9.00
CA LEU A 651 -3.38 35.12 7.77
C LEU A 651 -4.31 35.31 6.57
N HIS A 652 -4.45 36.54 6.10
CA HIS A 652 -5.24 36.90 4.92
C HIS A 652 -4.42 36.67 3.64
N VAL A 653 -4.84 35.70 2.84
CA VAL A 653 -4.09 35.21 1.67
C VAL A 653 -4.84 35.57 0.38
N PRO A 654 -4.16 36.20 -0.62
CA PRO A 654 -4.78 36.52 -1.89
C PRO A 654 -4.80 35.31 -2.85
N PRO A 655 -5.74 35.25 -3.81
CA PRO A 655 -5.72 34.24 -4.86
C PRO A 655 -4.42 34.28 -5.68
N GLY A 656 -3.73 33.14 -5.76
CA GLY A 656 -2.41 33.02 -6.40
C GLY A 656 -1.25 32.82 -5.43
N VAL A 657 -1.50 32.85 -4.12
CA VAL A 657 -0.55 32.41 -3.08
C VAL A 657 -1.03 31.08 -2.49
N THR A 658 -0.11 30.12 -2.35
CA THR A 658 -0.34 28.82 -1.68
C THR A 658 0.31 28.83 -0.30
N VAL A 659 -0.44 28.38 0.71
CA VAL A 659 0.07 28.10 2.07
C VAL A 659 0.37 26.60 2.17
N TYR A 660 1.60 26.25 2.54
CA TYR A 660 2.05 24.86 2.65
C TYR A 660 2.02 24.36 4.10
N THR A 661 2.59 25.15 5.02
CA THR A 661 2.76 24.80 6.43
C THR A 661 3.02 26.05 7.28
N PHE A 662 2.67 26.01 8.57
CA PHE A 662 3.21 26.90 9.60
C PHE A 662 4.26 26.16 10.44
N THR A 663 5.39 26.80 10.67
CA THR A 663 6.50 26.32 11.50
C THR A 663 6.87 27.37 12.55
N PHE A 664 7.60 26.96 13.59
CA PHE A 664 7.71 27.71 14.84
C PHE A 664 9.14 27.72 15.39
N GLY A 665 9.37 28.59 16.38
CA GLY A 665 10.58 28.59 17.22
C GLY A 665 10.57 29.76 18.17
#